data_AF-A0A7C1DX71-F1
#
_entry.id   AF-A0A7C1DX71-F1
#
_cell.length_a   1.000
_cell.length_b   1.000
_cell.length_c   1.000
_cell.angle_alpha   90.00
_cell.angle_beta   90.00
_cell.angle_gamma   90.00
#
_symmetry.space_group_name_H-M   'P 1'
#
loop_
_entity.id
_entity.type
_entity.pdbx_description
1 polymer ?
#
loop_
_entity_poly.entity_id
_entity_poly.type
_entity_poly.pdbx_seq_one_letter_code
_entity_poly.pdbx_strand_id
1 'polypeptide(L)'
;MGFVQEHYRELARIYEDVRKHGRGSSIRSLIAAAGEAGLPLDLEELRVFAERTGERRYAVCPDWIVSFLALAGKEYPHASLLDPQAGLGSVAAPLARKLQAPRAVAICGEPEECRLAPLLNPGAGVEWVASDPVRYLEATDEQFDLIATCFAPHDPAAGDVLGAVASRMREEGAAFVMFEEDAGIRAIADRFGRVHLHVDSLLAVPGGLLIIARTTPADRLLVGELGPDQSSQDILAKNIQLRRAGKAPELGVLLDAPADRGVREVILHRAIEERGRDGGFAMVPLRAIAREMRIFAPDTGFPPRDNAVYLPRTAAHPVVRSVAGAEAPDVYVQVVLDPAVSAAYVARFFETALGSDLLRLYAMAAARQGVLEALADAPFPLPPADVQEAVLEVAASLQEARTRLDALERELWTHPFAAEPIGKEIAGWVGEDDFERWMESLPFPIASILWAYRAETSDDRCVDHLFNFFEALGEFVALLMLSALGPLCVERGVDLLEDNPYFRDSYRYATFRAWNVLGRRLAHHTRSLLSRTTTRDLCLAQFGNPDPAFLDMITSKRLFAVLDEAADLRNLWKGHGGTVGPGEEARRRKALEECLQRGRGIIGDRFEAVQLIAPETSSYHEGIFSYDAQSLTGSRMTFRRVKVATVVPMDARKLYLLSKGQKKPVEILPLLRIMEVPEVPARACYFYNRIEGDQVRWVSYHFAGEAEVLRPDGDVIEVLSSFGLIEKER
;
A
#
# COMPACT_ATOMS: atom_id res chain seq x y z
N MET A 1 -26.88 -14.90 5.67
CA MET A 1 -25.60 -14.61 4.98
C MET A 1 -25.47 -15.33 3.63
N GLY A 2 -26.08 -16.51 3.42
CA GLY A 2 -26.12 -17.17 2.10
C GLY A 2 -26.70 -16.32 0.96
N PHE A 3 -27.69 -15.47 1.25
CA PHE A 3 -28.25 -14.51 0.29
C PHE A 3 -27.23 -13.50 -0.27
N VAL A 4 -26.26 -13.04 0.55
CA VAL A 4 -25.26 -12.05 0.11
C VAL A 4 -24.24 -12.68 -0.84
N GLN A 5 -23.81 -13.92 -0.58
CA GLN A 5 -22.93 -14.64 -1.50
C GLN A 5 -23.62 -15.05 -2.79
N GLU A 6 -24.90 -15.45 -2.72
CA GLU A 6 -25.71 -15.77 -3.89
C GLU A 6 -25.95 -14.52 -4.76
N HIS A 7 -26.22 -13.38 -4.10
CA HIS A 7 -26.30 -12.06 -4.74
C HIS A 7 -25.03 -11.70 -5.51
N TYR A 8 -23.85 -11.73 -4.88
CA TYR A 8 -22.60 -11.40 -5.56
C TYR A 8 -22.22 -12.39 -6.66
N ARG A 9 -22.55 -13.70 -6.51
CA ARG A 9 -22.34 -14.70 -7.58
C ARG A 9 -23.21 -14.41 -8.79
N GLU A 10 -24.48 -14.10 -8.57
CA GLU A 10 -25.41 -13.79 -9.66
C GLU A 10 -25.05 -12.44 -10.30
N LEU A 11 -24.66 -11.45 -9.50
CA LEU A 11 -24.13 -10.18 -9.98
C LEU A 11 -22.87 -10.38 -10.85
N ALA A 12 -21.95 -11.25 -10.44
CA ALA A 12 -20.75 -11.59 -11.22
C ALA A 12 -21.10 -12.28 -12.55
N ARG A 13 -22.12 -13.14 -12.59
CA ARG A 13 -22.63 -13.72 -13.84
C ARG A 13 -23.20 -12.65 -14.75
N ILE A 14 -24.05 -11.76 -14.22
CA ILE A 14 -24.62 -10.64 -14.96
C ILE A 14 -23.50 -9.74 -15.51
N TYR A 15 -22.46 -9.46 -14.72
CA TYR A 15 -21.31 -8.68 -15.18
C TYR A 15 -20.63 -9.34 -16.37
N GLU A 16 -20.38 -10.65 -16.29
CA GLU A 16 -19.70 -11.39 -17.34
C GLU A 16 -20.58 -11.52 -18.60
N ASP A 17 -21.89 -11.64 -18.43
CA ASP A 17 -22.85 -11.66 -19.54
C ASP A 17 -22.94 -10.31 -20.25
N VAL A 18 -23.01 -9.21 -19.50
CA VAL A 18 -22.94 -7.84 -20.04
C VAL A 18 -21.62 -7.63 -20.78
N ARG A 19 -20.50 -8.13 -20.24
CA ARG A 19 -19.18 -8.05 -20.86
C ARG A 19 -19.06 -8.86 -22.17
N LYS A 20 -19.58 -10.09 -22.19
CA LYS A 20 -19.46 -11.03 -23.33
C LYS A 20 -20.40 -10.71 -24.49
N HIS A 21 -21.61 -10.22 -24.22
CA HIS A 21 -22.66 -10.09 -25.24
C HIS A 21 -22.71 -8.73 -25.96
N GLY A 22 -21.70 -7.88 -25.81
CA GLY A 22 -21.58 -6.63 -26.59
C GLY A 22 -22.70 -5.60 -26.35
N ARG A 23 -23.55 -5.79 -25.33
CA ARG A 23 -24.35 -4.69 -24.76
C ARG A 23 -23.34 -3.80 -24.05
N GLY A 24 -22.85 -2.75 -24.73
CA GLY A 24 -21.71 -1.91 -24.32
C GLY A 24 -21.54 -1.86 -22.80
N SER A 25 -20.39 -2.33 -22.31
CA SER A 25 -20.07 -2.58 -20.90
C SER A 25 -20.18 -1.31 -20.05
N SER A 26 -21.42 -0.94 -19.74
CA SER A 26 -21.82 0.32 -19.13
C SER A 26 -22.71 0.05 -17.94
N ILE A 27 -22.70 0.97 -16.98
CA ILE A 27 -23.58 0.92 -15.80
C ILE A 27 -25.05 0.76 -16.21
N ARG A 28 -25.44 1.35 -17.34
CA ARG A 28 -26.80 1.23 -17.89
C ARG A 28 -27.16 -0.21 -18.25
N SER A 29 -26.29 -0.89 -18.99
CA SER A 29 -26.53 -2.29 -19.37
C SER A 29 -26.56 -3.21 -18.15
N LEU A 30 -25.77 -2.88 -17.12
CA LEU A 30 -25.82 -3.58 -15.85
C LEU A 30 -27.14 -3.38 -15.11
N ILE A 31 -27.60 -2.14 -14.93
CA ILE A 31 -28.87 -1.85 -14.24
C ILE A 31 -30.04 -2.55 -14.95
N ALA A 32 -30.06 -2.52 -16.28
CA ALA A 32 -31.09 -3.21 -17.05
C ALA A 32 -31.05 -4.73 -16.84
N ALA A 33 -29.88 -5.35 -16.94
CA ALA A 33 -29.72 -6.80 -16.78
C ALA A 33 -30.03 -7.27 -15.35
N ALA A 34 -29.60 -6.51 -14.33
CA ALA A 34 -29.94 -6.77 -12.94
C ALA A 34 -31.45 -6.64 -12.69
N GLY A 35 -32.08 -5.61 -13.28
CA GLY A 35 -33.53 -5.44 -13.24
C GLY A 35 -34.28 -6.60 -13.90
N GLU A 36 -33.83 -7.08 -15.07
CA GLU A 36 -34.37 -8.27 -15.75
C GLU A 36 -34.24 -9.54 -14.87
N ALA A 37 -33.18 -9.63 -14.08
CA ALA A 37 -32.92 -10.72 -13.15
C ALA A 37 -33.60 -10.55 -11.77
N GLY A 38 -34.28 -9.42 -11.52
CA GLY A 38 -34.85 -9.11 -10.20
C GLY A 38 -33.81 -8.90 -9.10
N LEU A 39 -32.57 -8.57 -9.48
CA LEU A 39 -31.45 -8.37 -8.57
C LEU A 39 -31.35 -6.87 -8.22
N PRO A 40 -31.54 -6.46 -6.95
CA PRO A 40 -31.35 -5.07 -6.56
C PRO A 40 -29.89 -4.66 -6.76
N LEU A 41 -29.63 -3.40 -7.08
CA LEU A 41 -28.26 -2.87 -7.12
C LEU A 41 -28.14 -1.70 -6.17
N ASP A 42 -27.00 -1.60 -5.49
CA ASP A 42 -26.62 -0.40 -4.76
C ASP A 42 -25.54 0.41 -5.50
N LEU A 43 -25.25 1.61 -4.98
CA LEU A 43 -24.27 2.50 -5.57
C LEU A 43 -22.84 1.93 -5.48
N GLU A 44 -22.53 1.18 -4.44
CA GLU A 44 -21.18 0.63 -4.25
C GLU A 44 -20.89 -0.47 -5.27
N GLU A 45 -21.88 -1.31 -5.57
CA GLU A 45 -21.81 -2.30 -6.64
C GLU A 45 -21.63 -1.65 -8.01
N LEU A 46 -22.31 -0.53 -8.27
CA LEU A 46 -22.13 0.22 -9.50
C LEU A 46 -20.72 0.86 -9.60
N ARG A 47 -20.17 1.35 -8.49
CA ARG A 47 -18.80 1.87 -8.42
C ARG A 47 -17.78 0.78 -8.77
N VAL A 48 -17.89 -0.37 -8.10
CA VAL A 48 -17.01 -1.53 -8.34
C VAL A 48 -17.09 -1.99 -9.79
N PHE A 49 -18.29 -2.02 -10.38
CA PHE A 49 -18.44 -2.32 -11.80
C PHE A 49 -17.71 -1.30 -12.69
N ALA A 50 -17.90 0.00 -12.42
CA ALA A 50 -17.28 1.06 -13.23
C ALA A 50 -15.76 1.00 -13.21
N GLU A 51 -15.16 0.79 -12.04
CA GLU A 51 -13.71 0.65 -11.90
C GLU A 51 -13.16 -0.58 -12.64
N ARG A 52 -13.92 -1.69 -12.64
CA ARG A 52 -13.52 -2.93 -13.34
C ARG A 52 -13.62 -2.82 -14.85
N THR A 53 -14.63 -2.14 -15.37
CA THR A 53 -14.86 -1.98 -16.81
C THR A 53 -14.15 -0.76 -17.40
N GLY A 54 -13.67 0.15 -16.55
CA GLY A 54 -13.16 1.45 -16.97
C GLY A 54 -14.27 2.38 -17.48
N GLU A 55 -15.53 2.12 -17.12
CA GLU A 55 -16.64 3.02 -17.39
C GLU A 55 -16.43 4.33 -16.61
N ARG A 56 -16.51 5.46 -17.32
CA ARG A 56 -16.24 6.80 -16.78
C ARG A 56 -17.43 7.74 -16.89
N ARG A 57 -18.55 7.29 -17.47
CA ARG A 57 -19.73 8.12 -17.68
C ARG A 57 -20.34 8.63 -16.38
N TYR A 58 -20.36 7.80 -15.34
CA TYR A 58 -20.91 8.16 -14.03
C TYR A 58 -19.79 8.23 -13.00
N ALA A 59 -19.75 9.34 -12.26
CA ALA A 59 -18.93 9.45 -11.06
C ALA A 59 -19.71 8.92 -9.87
N VAL A 60 -19.28 7.78 -9.32
CA VAL A 60 -19.90 7.19 -8.12
C VAL A 60 -18.99 7.42 -6.93
N CYS A 61 -19.37 8.38 -6.08
CA CYS A 61 -18.64 8.73 -4.88
C CYS A 61 -18.72 7.59 -3.84
N PRO A 62 -17.59 7.09 -3.30
CA PRO A 62 -17.61 6.13 -2.19
C PRO A 62 -18.31 6.68 -0.95
N ASP A 63 -19.11 5.86 -0.25
CA ASP A 63 -19.85 6.29 0.95
C ASP A 63 -18.92 6.77 2.08
N TRP A 64 -17.70 6.25 2.17
CA TRP A 64 -16.72 6.70 3.16
C TRP A 64 -16.28 8.15 2.90
N ILE A 65 -16.24 8.60 1.63
CA ILE A 65 -15.99 10.02 1.32
C ILE A 65 -17.22 10.84 1.68
N VAL A 66 -18.43 10.39 1.35
CA VAL A 66 -19.67 11.09 1.75
C VAL A 66 -19.80 11.20 3.27
N SER A 67 -19.34 10.20 4.00
CA SER A 67 -19.26 10.23 5.47
C SER A 67 -18.30 11.31 5.97
N PHE A 68 -17.15 11.48 5.32
CA PHE A 68 -16.25 12.61 5.58
C PHE A 68 -16.90 13.96 5.21
N LEU A 69 -17.61 14.06 4.08
CA LEU A 69 -18.32 15.28 3.71
C LEU A 69 -19.37 15.67 4.76
N ALA A 70 -20.10 14.69 5.29
CA ALA A 70 -21.06 14.92 6.38
C ALA A 70 -20.36 15.35 7.68
N LEU A 71 -19.18 14.79 7.96
CA LEU A 71 -18.39 15.15 9.13
C LEU A 71 -17.86 16.58 9.05
N ALA A 72 -17.21 16.95 7.94
CA ALA A 72 -16.72 18.30 7.69
C ALA A 72 -17.88 19.30 7.49
N GLY A 73 -18.99 18.84 6.91
CA GLY A 73 -20.20 19.63 6.63
C GLY A 73 -20.91 20.15 7.88
N LYS A 74 -20.76 19.49 9.03
CA LYS A 74 -21.35 19.92 10.32
C LYS A 74 -20.85 21.28 10.81
N GLU A 75 -19.69 21.72 10.32
CA GLU A 75 -19.12 23.03 10.61
C GLU A 75 -19.89 24.17 9.95
N TYR A 76 -20.64 23.87 8.89
CA TYR A 76 -21.33 24.84 8.07
C TYR A 76 -22.84 24.75 8.28
N PRO A 77 -23.59 25.83 7.98
CA PRO A 77 -25.03 25.71 7.80
C PRO A 77 -25.33 24.61 6.77
N HIS A 78 -26.37 23.81 7.00
CA HIS A 78 -26.71 22.65 6.15
C HIS A 78 -28.23 22.43 6.07
N ALA A 79 -29.00 23.51 6.19
CA ALA A 79 -30.45 23.46 6.08
C ALA A 79 -30.91 23.22 4.63
N SER A 80 -30.10 23.66 3.67
CA SER A 80 -30.32 23.54 2.23
C SER A 80 -29.07 23.00 1.53
N LEU A 81 -29.22 21.90 0.81
CA LEU A 81 -28.17 21.21 0.07
C LEU A 81 -28.46 21.24 -1.43
N LEU A 82 -27.42 21.45 -2.23
CA LEU A 82 -27.47 21.33 -3.68
C LEU A 82 -26.38 20.37 -4.17
N ASP A 83 -26.77 19.42 -5.01
CA ASP A 83 -25.86 18.73 -5.92
C ASP A 83 -26.16 19.20 -7.34
N PRO A 84 -25.35 20.11 -7.89
CA PRO A 84 -25.58 20.67 -9.21
C PRO A 84 -25.36 19.67 -10.34
N GLN A 85 -24.75 18.51 -10.06
CA GLN A 85 -24.50 17.50 -11.08
C GLN A 85 -24.55 16.10 -10.48
N ALA A 86 -25.75 15.68 -10.12
CA ALA A 86 -25.97 14.56 -9.23
C ALA A 86 -25.73 13.18 -9.86
N GLY A 87 -25.80 13.07 -11.20
CA GLY A 87 -25.69 11.79 -11.90
C GLY A 87 -26.64 10.73 -11.31
N LEU A 88 -26.08 9.67 -10.73
CA LEU A 88 -26.83 8.58 -10.07
C LEU A 88 -27.25 8.88 -8.62
N GLY A 89 -26.98 10.09 -8.12
CA GLY A 89 -27.34 10.51 -6.77
C GLY A 89 -26.36 10.05 -5.69
N SER A 90 -25.10 9.79 -6.04
CA SER A 90 -24.09 9.21 -5.13
C SER A 90 -23.59 10.17 -4.06
N VAL A 91 -23.87 11.47 -4.17
CA VAL A 91 -23.47 12.50 -3.20
C VAL A 91 -24.68 13.09 -2.49
N ALA A 92 -25.58 13.76 -3.22
CA ALA A 92 -26.71 14.51 -2.62
C ALA A 92 -27.55 13.69 -1.64
N ALA A 93 -27.98 12.49 -2.06
CA ALA A 93 -28.88 11.64 -1.29
C ALA A 93 -28.25 11.09 0.00
N PRO A 94 -27.09 10.42 -0.03
CA PRO A 94 -26.45 9.96 1.19
C PRO A 94 -26.02 11.13 2.10
N LEU A 95 -25.56 12.26 1.53
CA LEU A 95 -25.15 13.43 2.33
C LEU A 95 -26.34 14.08 3.05
N ALA A 96 -27.45 14.33 2.34
CA ALA A 96 -28.67 14.89 2.92
C ALA A 96 -29.19 14.00 4.06
N ARG A 97 -29.15 12.68 3.89
CA ARG A 97 -29.55 11.72 4.93
C ARG A 97 -28.63 11.80 6.16
N LYS A 98 -27.30 11.82 5.97
CA LYS A 98 -26.32 11.86 7.07
C LYS A 98 -26.36 13.19 7.84
N LEU A 99 -26.62 14.30 7.15
CA LEU A 99 -26.77 15.63 7.75
C LEU A 99 -28.19 15.93 8.25
N GLN A 100 -29.17 15.08 7.92
CA GLN A 100 -30.60 15.35 8.14
C GLN A 100 -31.04 16.70 7.54
N ALA A 101 -30.52 17.01 6.36
CA ALA A 101 -30.80 18.27 5.67
C ALA A 101 -32.31 18.35 5.34
N PRO A 102 -33.04 19.39 5.83
CA PRO A 102 -34.47 19.55 5.55
C PRO A 102 -34.80 19.74 4.06
N ARG A 103 -33.87 20.30 3.31
CA ARG A 103 -34.02 20.62 1.91
C ARG A 103 -32.78 20.14 1.14
N ALA A 104 -32.98 19.30 0.13
CA ALA A 104 -31.94 18.87 -0.79
C ALA A 104 -32.44 18.89 -2.24
N VAL A 105 -31.64 19.46 -3.13
CA VAL A 105 -31.89 19.50 -4.58
C VAL A 105 -30.74 18.78 -5.29
N ALA A 106 -31.07 17.90 -6.22
CA ALA A 106 -30.13 17.18 -7.05
C ALA A 106 -30.49 17.39 -8.52
N ILE A 107 -29.61 18.05 -9.27
CA ILE A 107 -29.81 18.28 -10.69
C ILE A 107 -29.19 17.14 -11.47
N CYS A 108 -30.01 16.45 -12.24
CA CYS A 108 -29.62 15.40 -13.17
C CYS A 108 -29.56 16.02 -14.58
N GLY A 109 -28.37 16.05 -15.18
CA GLY A 109 -28.14 16.66 -16.49
C GLY A 109 -28.87 15.92 -17.60
N GLU A 110 -29.08 14.61 -17.43
CA GLU A 110 -29.83 13.80 -18.38
C GLU A 110 -31.19 13.31 -17.82
N PRO A 111 -32.23 13.19 -18.67
CA PRO A 111 -33.51 12.62 -18.26
C PRO A 111 -33.42 11.17 -17.74
N GLU A 112 -32.42 10.40 -18.18
CA GLU A 112 -32.22 9.03 -17.70
C GLU A 112 -31.69 8.99 -16.27
N GLU A 113 -30.70 9.83 -15.95
CA GLU A 113 -30.18 10.01 -14.58
C GLU A 113 -31.30 10.36 -13.60
N CYS A 114 -32.15 11.31 -13.97
CA CYS A 114 -33.28 11.74 -13.13
C CYS A 114 -34.31 10.63 -12.89
N ARG A 115 -34.36 9.60 -13.73
CA ARG A 115 -35.20 8.40 -13.51
C ARG A 115 -34.51 7.37 -12.64
N LEU A 116 -33.20 7.18 -12.80
CA LEU A 116 -32.42 6.15 -12.11
C LEU A 116 -32.04 6.54 -10.68
N ALA A 117 -31.64 7.79 -10.46
CA ALA A 117 -31.13 8.25 -9.17
C ALA A 117 -32.12 8.06 -8.00
N PRO A 118 -33.44 8.33 -8.14
CA PRO A 118 -34.42 8.04 -7.08
C PRO A 118 -34.60 6.53 -6.80
N LEU A 119 -34.43 5.67 -7.82
CA LEU A 119 -34.54 4.22 -7.67
C LEU A 119 -33.35 3.64 -6.91
N LEU A 120 -32.16 4.18 -7.16
CA LEU A 120 -30.93 3.83 -6.43
C LEU A 120 -30.88 4.45 -5.03
N ASN A 121 -31.66 5.50 -4.78
CA ASN A 121 -31.71 6.22 -3.51
C ASN A 121 -33.14 6.33 -2.95
N PRO A 122 -33.80 5.21 -2.65
CA PRO A 122 -35.18 5.22 -2.18
C PRO A 122 -35.29 5.97 -0.84
N GLY A 123 -36.33 6.82 -0.73
CA GLY A 123 -36.63 7.56 0.50
C GLY A 123 -35.60 8.63 0.89
N ALA A 124 -34.78 9.11 -0.05
CA ALA A 124 -33.71 10.08 0.25
C ALA A 124 -34.19 11.49 0.62
N GLY A 125 -35.46 11.85 0.40
CA GLY A 125 -35.96 13.21 0.66
C GLY A 125 -35.35 14.29 -0.24
N VAL A 126 -34.77 13.89 -1.38
CA VAL A 126 -34.13 14.78 -2.36
C VAL A 126 -35.12 15.14 -3.47
N GLU A 127 -35.16 16.40 -3.86
CA GLU A 127 -35.82 16.82 -5.10
C GLU A 127 -34.88 16.56 -6.29
N TRP A 128 -35.32 15.68 -7.19
CA TRP A 128 -34.58 15.33 -8.40
C TRP A 128 -35.07 16.19 -9.56
N VAL A 129 -34.17 16.97 -10.16
CA VAL A 129 -34.49 17.93 -11.22
C VAL A 129 -33.83 17.48 -12.51
N ALA A 130 -34.61 17.17 -13.55
CA ALA A 130 -34.09 16.91 -14.89
C ALA A 130 -33.87 18.24 -15.64
N SER A 131 -32.67 18.80 -15.55
CA SER A 131 -32.32 20.06 -16.23
C SER A 131 -30.83 20.13 -16.53
N ASP A 132 -30.47 20.93 -17.52
CA ASP A 132 -29.12 21.51 -17.58
C ASP A 132 -28.85 22.29 -16.27
N PRO A 133 -27.72 22.03 -15.58
CA PRO A 133 -27.42 22.66 -14.30
C PRO A 133 -27.29 24.18 -14.35
N VAL A 134 -26.59 24.70 -15.34
CA VAL A 134 -26.35 26.15 -15.48
C VAL A 134 -27.68 26.86 -15.68
N ARG A 135 -28.51 26.36 -16.60
CA ARG A 135 -29.83 26.90 -16.87
C ARG A 135 -30.74 26.90 -15.63
N TYR A 136 -30.71 25.83 -14.83
CA TYR A 136 -31.50 25.78 -13.60
C TYR A 136 -31.03 26.84 -12.59
N LEU A 137 -29.70 26.93 -12.39
CA LEU A 137 -29.10 27.86 -11.42
C LEU A 137 -29.26 29.33 -11.83
N GLU A 138 -29.32 29.62 -13.13
CA GLU A 138 -29.65 30.96 -13.62
C GLU A 138 -31.13 31.33 -13.44
N ALA A 139 -32.03 30.35 -13.49
CA ALA A 139 -33.47 30.55 -13.43
C ALA A 139 -34.05 30.58 -12.01
N THR A 140 -33.35 29.97 -11.03
CA THR A 140 -33.79 29.93 -9.62
C THR A 140 -33.22 31.09 -8.82
N ASP A 141 -33.95 31.58 -7.81
CA ASP A 141 -33.42 32.51 -6.79
C ASP A 141 -33.08 31.81 -5.46
N GLU A 142 -33.21 30.47 -5.41
CA GLU A 142 -32.89 29.67 -4.22
C GLU A 142 -31.40 29.75 -3.88
N GLN A 143 -31.10 29.91 -2.60
CA GLN A 143 -29.76 30.01 -2.03
C GLN A 143 -29.50 28.80 -1.12
N PHE A 144 -28.36 28.15 -1.33
CA PHE A 144 -27.99 26.89 -0.69
C PHE A 144 -26.87 27.09 0.33
N ASP A 145 -26.95 26.37 1.44
CA ASP A 145 -25.93 26.39 2.48
C ASP A 145 -24.74 25.49 2.12
N LEU A 146 -25.03 24.28 1.67
CA LEU A 146 -24.03 23.31 1.22
C LEU A 146 -24.21 22.96 -0.24
N ILE A 147 -23.09 22.94 -0.95
CA ILE A 147 -23.04 22.48 -2.33
C ILE A 147 -22.07 21.32 -2.37
N ALA A 148 -22.50 20.15 -2.84
CA ALA A 148 -21.66 18.96 -2.83
C ALA A 148 -21.82 18.19 -4.13
N THR A 149 -20.71 17.95 -4.84
CA THR A 149 -20.77 17.25 -6.13
C THR A 149 -19.50 16.47 -6.44
N CYS A 150 -19.66 15.44 -7.26
CA CYS A 150 -18.58 14.63 -7.78
C CYS A 150 -18.62 14.68 -9.30
N PHE A 151 -17.71 15.43 -9.91
CA PHE A 151 -17.65 15.52 -11.36
C PHE A 151 -17.10 14.23 -11.96
N ALA A 152 -17.60 13.89 -13.15
CA ALA A 152 -16.96 12.88 -13.97
C ALA A 152 -15.56 13.34 -14.40
N PRO A 153 -14.64 12.41 -14.68
CA PRO A 153 -13.30 12.78 -15.13
C PRO A 153 -13.35 13.58 -16.42
N HIS A 154 -12.68 14.74 -16.45
CA HIS A 154 -12.67 15.68 -17.59
C HIS A 154 -14.05 16.21 -18.01
N ASP A 155 -14.98 16.34 -17.07
CA ASP A 155 -16.29 16.94 -17.36
C ASP A 155 -16.14 18.38 -17.92
N PRO A 156 -16.53 18.64 -19.18
CA PRO A 156 -16.36 19.94 -19.79
C PRO A 156 -17.27 21.02 -19.18
N ALA A 157 -18.38 20.63 -18.52
CA ALA A 157 -19.33 21.56 -17.94
C ALA A 157 -18.90 22.04 -16.55
N ALA A 158 -17.94 21.38 -15.90
CA ALA A 158 -17.63 21.64 -14.50
C ALA A 158 -17.25 23.10 -14.20
N GLY A 159 -16.54 23.77 -15.11
CA GLY A 159 -16.19 25.18 -14.97
C GLY A 159 -17.41 26.10 -14.96
N ASP A 160 -18.33 25.90 -15.90
CA ASP A 160 -19.55 26.71 -16.04
C ASP A 160 -20.52 26.45 -14.88
N VAL A 161 -20.64 25.19 -14.46
CA VAL A 161 -21.43 24.78 -13.30
C VAL A 161 -20.91 25.42 -12.02
N LEU A 162 -19.59 25.40 -11.78
CA LEU A 162 -18.97 26.08 -10.64
C LEU A 162 -19.21 27.60 -10.66
N GLY A 163 -19.18 28.21 -11.85
CA GLY A 163 -19.54 29.62 -12.05
C GLY A 163 -20.95 29.94 -11.59
N ALA A 164 -21.94 29.16 -12.02
CA ALA A 164 -23.34 29.35 -11.65
C ALA A 164 -23.56 29.08 -10.14
N VAL A 165 -22.91 28.05 -9.60
CA VAL A 165 -22.95 27.65 -8.19
C VAL A 165 -22.54 28.78 -7.25
N ALA A 166 -21.49 29.54 -7.58
CA ALA A 166 -20.98 30.60 -6.72
C ALA A 166 -22.04 31.68 -6.40
N SER A 167 -22.93 31.98 -7.35
CA SER A 167 -24.03 32.95 -7.17
C SER A 167 -25.18 32.44 -6.30
N ARG A 168 -25.25 31.12 -6.06
CA ARG A 168 -26.31 30.44 -5.30
C ARG A 168 -25.84 29.93 -3.94
N MET A 169 -24.55 30.07 -3.63
CA MET A 169 -24.00 29.71 -2.32
C MET A 169 -24.17 30.86 -1.33
N ARG A 170 -24.67 30.55 -0.13
CA ARG A 170 -24.74 31.53 0.97
C ARG A 170 -23.35 31.93 1.45
N GLU A 171 -23.25 33.12 2.05
CA GLU A 171 -21.98 33.67 2.54
C GLU A 171 -21.28 32.77 3.57
N GLU A 172 -22.04 32.18 4.50
CA GLU A 172 -21.53 31.22 5.50
C GLU A 172 -21.48 29.77 4.99
N GLY A 173 -21.85 29.55 3.73
CA GLY A 173 -21.92 28.23 3.11
C GLY A 173 -20.57 27.68 2.64
N ALA A 174 -20.60 26.43 2.19
CA ALA A 174 -19.42 25.74 1.65
C ALA A 174 -19.75 24.87 0.45
N ALA A 175 -18.78 24.78 -0.47
CA ALA A 175 -18.80 23.87 -1.60
C ALA A 175 -17.78 22.75 -1.39
N PHE A 176 -18.25 21.50 -1.42
CA PHE A 176 -17.46 20.28 -1.46
C PHE A 176 -17.44 19.78 -2.90
N VAL A 177 -16.29 19.86 -3.55
CA VAL A 177 -16.17 19.54 -4.97
C VAL A 177 -15.10 18.49 -5.19
N MET A 178 -15.48 17.36 -5.77
CA MET A 178 -14.55 16.31 -6.12
C MET A 178 -14.23 16.30 -7.61
N PHE A 179 -12.94 16.17 -7.92
CA PHE A 179 -12.40 16.16 -9.27
C PHE A 179 -11.36 15.05 -9.43
N GLU A 180 -11.41 14.31 -10.55
CA GLU A 180 -10.25 13.58 -11.06
C GLU A 180 -9.38 14.58 -11.84
N GLU A 181 -8.52 15.33 -11.14
CA GLU A 181 -7.61 16.31 -11.75
C GLU A 181 -6.21 16.26 -11.16
N ASP A 182 -5.20 16.37 -12.03
CA ASP A 182 -3.77 16.43 -11.70
C ASP A 182 -3.22 17.84 -11.97
N ALA A 183 -3.82 18.85 -11.33
CA ALA A 183 -3.41 20.25 -11.42
C ALA A 183 -2.70 20.72 -10.15
N GLY A 184 -1.81 21.71 -10.29
CA GLY A 184 -1.15 22.35 -9.15
C GLY A 184 -2.14 23.13 -8.29
N ILE A 185 -1.87 23.19 -6.98
CA ILE A 185 -2.70 23.90 -5.98
C ILE A 185 -2.99 25.34 -6.41
N ARG A 186 -2.00 26.07 -6.93
CA ARG A 186 -2.17 27.43 -7.44
C ARG A 186 -3.13 27.52 -8.62
N ALA A 187 -3.00 26.64 -9.60
CA ALA A 187 -3.89 26.62 -10.76
C ALA A 187 -5.35 26.35 -10.35
N ILE A 188 -5.55 25.47 -9.37
CA ILE A 188 -6.87 25.19 -8.80
C ILE A 188 -7.41 26.43 -8.08
N ALA A 189 -6.62 27.05 -7.21
CA ALA A 189 -7.01 28.27 -6.50
C ALA A 189 -7.37 29.40 -7.45
N ASP A 190 -6.59 29.61 -8.52
CA ASP A 190 -6.84 30.63 -9.54
C ASP A 190 -8.14 30.35 -10.32
N ARG A 191 -8.43 29.08 -10.63
CA ARG A 191 -9.67 28.69 -11.31
C ARG A 191 -10.90 29.00 -10.47
N PHE A 192 -10.88 28.62 -9.19
CA PHE A 192 -11.97 28.92 -8.25
C PHE A 192 -12.10 30.44 -8.04
N GLY A 193 -10.98 31.17 -7.95
CA GLY A 193 -10.99 32.62 -7.81
C GLY A 193 -11.68 33.36 -8.96
N ARG A 194 -11.61 32.84 -10.20
CA ARG A 194 -12.31 33.42 -11.38
C ARG A 194 -13.83 33.34 -11.28
N VAL A 195 -14.35 32.41 -10.49
CA VAL A 195 -15.78 32.24 -10.24
C VAL A 195 -16.19 32.75 -8.85
N HIS A 196 -15.38 33.60 -8.23
CA HIS A 196 -15.64 34.17 -6.89
C HIS A 196 -15.76 33.13 -5.77
N LEU A 197 -15.08 31.98 -5.93
CA LEU A 197 -14.90 30.99 -4.87
C LEU A 197 -13.44 30.99 -4.42
N HIS A 198 -13.24 30.86 -3.12
CA HIS A 198 -11.92 30.76 -2.50
C HIS A 198 -11.72 29.34 -1.98
N VAL A 199 -10.61 28.72 -2.41
CA VAL A 199 -10.24 27.39 -1.93
C VAL A 199 -9.76 27.49 -0.49
N ASP A 200 -10.47 26.80 0.40
CA ASP A 200 -10.19 26.74 1.81
C ASP A 200 -9.32 25.53 2.15
N SER A 201 -9.63 24.36 1.58
CA SER A 201 -8.90 23.12 1.81
C SER A 201 -8.83 22.24 0.56
N LEU A 202 -7.72 21.50 0.40
CA LEU A 202 -7.46 20.59 -0.74
C LEU A 202 -6.96 19.24 -0.23
N LEU A 203 -7.75 18.18 -0.43
CA LEU A 203 -7.44 16.85 0.07
C LEU A 203 -7.18 15.88 -1.09
N ALA A 204 -6.03 15.21 -1.07
CA ALA A 204 -5.79 14.09 -1.96
C ALA A 204 -6.68 12.93 -1.57
N VAL A 205 -7.44 12.39 -2.53
CA VAL A 205 -8.25 11.18 -2.37
C VAL A 205 -7.77 10.11 -3.37
N PRO A 206 -8.15 8.83 -3.20
CA PRO A 206 -7.96 7.85 -4.25
C PRO A 206 -8.61 8.32 -5.55
N GLY A 207 -7.82 8.42 -6.63
CA GLY A 207 -8.32 8.81 -7.95
C GLY A 207 -8.56 10.32 -8.15
N GLY A 208 -8.29 11.21 -7.19
CA GLY A 208 -8.53 12.64 -7.42
C GLY A 208 -8.25 13.56 -6.23
N LEU A 209 -8.95 14.69 -6.23
CA LEU A 209 -8.92 15.72 -5.18
C LEU A 209 -10.32 16.02 -4.68
N LEU A 210 -10.45 16.19 -3.37
CA LEU A 210 -11.61 16.82 -2.73
C LEU A 210 -11.24 18.27 -2.37
N ILE A 211 -12.02 19.21 -2.88
CA ILE A 211 -11.85 20.64 -2.69
C ILE A 211 -12.95 21.14 -1.76
N ILE A 212 -12.58 21.88 -0.72
CA ILE A 212 -13.52 22.65 0.11
C ILE A 212 -13.32 24.11 -0.26
N ALA A 213 -14.37 24.77 -0.76
CA ALA A 213 -14.34 26.15 -1.18
C ALA A 213 -15.45 26.97 -0.50
N ARG A 214 -15.20 28.27 -0.33
CA ARG A 214 -16.10 29.23 0.31
C ARG A 214 -16.22 30.51 -0.51
N THR A 215 -17.24 31.32 -0.26
CA THR A 215 -17.36 32.67 -0.86
C THR A 215 -16.40 33.67 -0.22
N THR A 216 -15.86 33.34 0.96
CA THR A 216 -14.89 34.16 1.69
C THR A 216 -13.52 33.46 1.75
N PRO A 217 -12.41 34.21 1.60
CA PRO A 217 -11.07 33.63 1.65
C PRO A 217 -10.68 33.19 3.06
N ALA A 218 -9.93 32.08 3.14
CA ALA A 218 -9.27 31.65 4.37
C ALA A 218 -7.90 32.32 4.52
N ASP A 219 -7.45 32.52 5.75
CA ASP A 219 -6.10 33.06 6.04
C ASP A 219 -4.98 32.14 5.52
N ARG A 220 -5.21 30.82 5.60
CA ARG A 220 -4.27 29.79 5.19
C ARG A 220 -5.00 28.65 4.51
N LEU A 221 -4.40 28.13 3.44
CA LEU A 221 -4.88 26.95 2.74
C LEU A 221 -4.42 25.70 3.50
N LEU A 222 -5.32 24.76 3.77
CA LEU A 222 -4.97 23.45 4.33
C LEU A 222 -4.90 22.41 3.21
N VAL A 223 -3.81 21.63 3.17
CA VAL A 223 -3.69 20.49 2.25
C VAL A 223 -3.47 19.20 3.02
N GLY A 224 -4.06 18.08 2.58
CA GLY A 224 -3.95 16.80 3.30
C GLY A 224 -4.29 15.60 2.43
N GLU A 225 -4.31 14.42 3.02
CA GLU A 225 -4.72 13.18 2.36
C GLU A 225 -5.89 12.55 3.10
N LEU A 226 -6.94 12.24 2.36
CA LEU A 226 -8.18 11.66 2.85
C LEU A 226 -8.25 10.20 2.42
N GLY A 227 -8.24 9.32 3.43
CA GLY A 227 -8.41 7.87 3.28
C GLY A 227 -9.63 7.35 4.05
N PRO A 228 -9.92 6.04 3.95
CA PRO A 228 -11.12 5.43 4.53
C PRO A 228 -11.08 5.24 6.05
N ASP A 229 -9.95 5.49 6.71
CA ASP A 229 -9.83 5.34 8.17
C ASP A 229 -10.59 6.45 8.92
N GLN A 230 -11.58 6.07 9.73
CA GLN A 230 -12.45 7.01 10.44
C GLN A 230 -11.68 7.92 11.41
N SER A 231 -10.66 7.40 12.10
CA SER A 231 -9.88 8.22 13.05
C SER A 231 -9.14 9.35 12.33
N SER A 232 -8.49 9.02 11.22
CA SER A 232 -7.82 9.98 10.33
C SER A 232 -8.80 11.02 9.79
N GLN A 233 -10.00 10.59 9.40
CA GLN A 233 -11.08 11.49 8.95
C GLN A 233 -11.50 12.48 10.04
N ASP A 234 -11.72 12.01 11.27
CA ASP A 234 -12.08 12.84 12.42
C ASP A 234 -11.02 13.90 12.72
N ILE A 235 -9.75 13.52 12.65
CA ILE A 235 -8.62 14.43 12.84
C ILE A 235 -8.60 15.48 11.74
N LEU A 236 -8.68 15.04 10.48
CA LEU A 236 -8.55 15.90 9.32
C LEU A 236 -9.69 16.92 9.28
N ALA A 237 -10.94 16.49 9.53
CA ALA A 237 -12.09 17.38 9.66
C ALA A 237 -11.89 18.41 10.78
N LYS A 238 -11.40 17.98 11.96
CA LYS A 238 -11.07 18.89 13.06
C LYS A 238 -9.93 19.84 12.72
N ASN A 239 -8.94 19.40 11.95
CA ASN A 239 -7.82 20.24 11.53
C ASN A 239 -8.25 21.31 10.52
N ILE A 240 -9.19 20.98 9.64
CA ILE A 240 -9.86 21.91 8.72
C ILE A 240 -10.65 22.96 9.50
N GLN A 241 -11.48 22.52 10.45
CA GLN A 241 -12.25 23.39 11.35
C GLN A 241 -11.33 24.36 12.11
N LEU A 242 -10.32 23.83 12.80
CA LEU A 242 -9.46 24.62 13.69
C LEU A 242 -8.32 25.33 12.95
N ARG A 243 -8.23 25.16 11.63
CA ARG A 243 -7.14 25.68 10.79
C ARG A 243 -5.76 25.41 11.36
N ARG A 244 -5.49 24.15 11.71
CA ARG A 244 -4.21 23.73 12.31
C ARG A 244 -3.50 22.69 11.45
N ALA A 245 -2.18 22.73 11.46
CA ALA A 245 -1.37 21.67 10.87
C ALA A 245 -1.50 20.38 11.70
N GLY A 246 -1.52 19.25 11.02
CA GLY A 246 -1.43 17.94 11.62
C GLY A 246 -0.01 17.62 12.09
N LYS A 247 0.13 16.62 12.96
CA LYS A 247 1.42 16.06 13.38
C LYS A 247 2.08 15.16 12.33
N ALA A 248 1.33 14.77 11.32
CA ALA A 248 1.81 14.09 10.13
C ALA A 248 1.34 14.88 8.90
N PRO A 249 2.14 14.99 7.83
CA PRO A 249 1.79 15.77 6.65
C PRO A 249 0.43 15.39 6.03
N GLU A 250 0.10 14.10 6.01
CA GLU A 250 -1.19 13.59 5.52
C GLU A 250 -2.40 14.12 6.31
N LEU A 251 -2.23 14.45 7.59
CA LEU A 251 -3.30 14.97 8.45
C LEU A 251 -3.48 16.50 8.35
N GLY A 252 -2.71 17.17 7.50
CA GLY A 252 -2.87 18.60 7.23
C GLY A 252 -1.55 19.37 7.25
N VAL A 253 -1.21 20.00 6.15
CA VAL A 253 -0.15 21.00 6.01
C VAL A 253 -0.81 22.36 5.76
N LEU A 254 -0.43 23.39 6.52
CA LEU A 254 -0.87 24.75 6.29
C LEU A 254 0.07 25.46 5.31
N LEU A 255 -0.51 26.12 4.32
CA LEU A 255 0.18 26.95 3.34
C LEU A 255 -0.29 28.40 3.49
N ASP A 256 0.66 29.34 3.60
CA ASP A 256 0.37 30.78 3.65
C ASP A 256 -0.16 31.32 2.31
N ALA A 257 0.12 30.62 1.21
CA ALA A 257 -0.41 30.92 -0.12
C ALA A 257 -0.49 29.63 -0.97
N PRO A 258 -1.33 29.59 -2.00
CA PRO A 258 -1.38 28.46 -2.93
C PRO A 258 0.01 28.15 -3.51
N ALA A 259 0.49 26.92 -3.33
CA ALA A 259 1.79 26.52 -3.87
C ALA A 259 1.68 26.19 -5.37
N ASP A 260 2.74 26.44 -6.13
CA ASP A 260 2.88 25.84 -7.45
C ASP A 260 3.40 24.40 -7.30
N ARG A 261 2.60 23.55 -6.66
CA ARG A 261 2.87 22.13 -6.37
C ARG A 261 1.55 21.37 -6.31
N GLY A 262 1.56 20.07 -6.59
CA GLY A 262 0.39 19.21 -6.34
C GLY A 262 0.18 18.93 -4.84
N VAL A 263 -1.02 18.52 -4.43
CA VAL A 263 -1.31 18.19 -3.02
C VAL A 263 -0.40 17.06 -2.51
N ARG A 264 -0.33 15.95 -3.24
CA ARG A 264 0.55 14.82 -2.91
C ARG A 264 2.03 15.19 -2.92
N GLU A 265 2.43 16.12 -3.81
CA GLU A 265 3.80 16.64 -3.86
C GLU A 265 4.15 17.38 -2.56
N VAL A 266 3.25 18.23 -2.05
CA VAL A 266 3.46 18.94 -0.78
C VAL A 266 3.58 17.98 0.40
N ILE A 267 2.70 16.97 0.46
CA ILE A 267 2.70 15.96 1.53
C ILE A 267 4.00 15.17 1.53
N LEU A 268 4.40 14.63 0.37
CA LEU A 268 5.63 13.85 0.21
C LEU A 268 6.88 14.69 0.48
N HIS A 269 6.91 15.94 0.02
CA HIS A 269 8.00 16.88 0.30
C HIS A 269 8.20 17.06 1.81
N ARG A 270 7.11 17.31 2.56
CA ARG A 270 7.18 17.45 4.02
C ARG A 270 7.65 16.17 4.71
N ALA A 271 7.16 15.02 4.28
CA ALA A 271 7.58 13.74 4.82
C ALA A 271 9.08 13.45 4.59
N ILE A 272 9.62 13.79 3.41
CA ILE A 272 11.06 13.68 3.10
C ILE A 272 11.89 14.62 3.98
N GLU A 273 11.46 15.89 4.14
CA GLU A 273 12.18 16.83 5.00
C GLU A 273 12.21 16.39 6.46
N GLU A 274 11.09 15.86 6.99
CA GLU A 274 11.02 15.32 8.34
C GLU A 274 11.96 14.13 8.52
N ARG A 275 11.88 13.12 7.65
CA ARG A 275 12.73 11.92 7.70
C ARG A 275 14.21 12.24 7.52
N GLY A 276 14.53 13.18 6.64
CA GLY A 276 15.91 13.65 6.45
C GLY A 276 16.45 14.33 7.71
N ARG A 277 15.67 15.21 8.33
CA ARG A 277 16.06 15.87 9.59
C ARG A 277 16.21 14.88 10.74
N ASP A 278 15.29 13.93 10.88
CA ASP A 278 15.36 12.87 11.90
C ASP A 278 16.57 11.94 11.69
N GLY A 279 16.97 11.73 10.43
CA GLY A 279 18.20 11.02 10.07
C GLY A 279 19.49 11.82 10.28
N GLY A 280 19.41 13.07 10.77
CA GLY A 280 20.56 13.94 10.99
C GLY A 280 21.14 14.59 9.72
N PHE A 281 20.40 14.57 8.61
CA PHE A 281 20.85 15.17 7.34
C PHE A 281 20.59 16.68 7.30
N ALA A 282 21.47 17.40 6.60
CA ALA A 282 21.17 18.75 6.14
C ALA A 282 20.32 18.66 4.87
N MET A 283 19.14 19.28 4.88
CA MET A 283 18.28 19.34 3.68
C MET A 283 18.70 20.52 2.82
N VAL A 284 19.21 20.23 1.61
CA VAL A 284 19.67 21.25 0.65
C VAL A 284 18.96 21.06 -0.69
N PRO A 285 18.59 22.13 -1.41
CA PRO A 285 18.04 21.97 -2.75
C PRO A 285 19.12 21.46 -3.69
N LEU A 286 18.79 20.58 -4.64
CA LEU A 286 19.78 19.93 -5.50
C LEU A 286 20.62 20.94 -6.31
N ARG A 287 20.04 22.10 -6.67
CA ARG A 287 20.78 23.22 -7.28
C ARG A 287 21.96 23.73 -6.45
N ALA A 288 21.93 23.59 -5.12
CA ALA A 288 23.02 24.04 -4.25
C ALA A 288 24.22 23.09 -4.29
N ILE A 289 24.02 21.84 -4.73
CA ILE A 289 25.05 20.82 -4.84
C ILE A 289 25.41 20.46 -6.28
N ALA A 290 24.77 21.12 -7.26
CA ALA A 290 25.00 20.90 -8.68
C ALA A 290 25.66 22.12 -9.32
N ARG A 291 26.75 21.87 -10.05
CA ARG A 291 27.42 22.86 -10.90
C ARG A 291 26.74 23.04 -12.24
N GLU A 292 26.27 21.94 -12.82
CA GLU A 292 25.58 21.93 -14.11
C GLU A 292 24.49 20.85 -14.11
N MET A 293 23.35 21.14 -14.74
CA MET A 293 22.31 20.16 -15.05
C MET A 293 21.99 20.24 -16.54
N ARG A 294 22.00 19.09 -17.23
CA ARG A 294 21.82 19.05 -18.69
C ARG A 294 20.95 17.89 -19.13
N ILE A 295 20.09 18.18 -20.10
CA ILE A 295 19.34 17.21 -20.86
C ILE A 295 19.99 17.09 -22.24
N PHE A 296 20.25 15.87 -22.71
CA PHE A 296 20.80 15.63 -24.05
C PHE A 296 19.78 14.91 -24.93
N ALA A 297 19.90 15.14 -26.25
CA ALA A 297 19.08 14.48 -27.24
C ALA A 297 19.62 13.06 -27.52
N PRO A 298 18.78 12.11 -27.98
CA PRO A 298 19.15 10.69 -28.14
C PRO A 298 20.38 10.45 -29.03
N ASP A 299 20.59 11.33 -30.00
CA ASP A 299 21.58 11.28 -31.08
C ASP A 299 22.95 11.86 -30.71
N THR A 300 23.03 12.68 -29.66
CA THR A 300 24.25 13.38 -29.24
C THR A 300 24.99 12.69 -28.08
N GLY A 301 24.28 11.83 -27.34
CA GLY A 301 24.81 11.17 -26.15
C GLY A 301 25.19 12.15 -25.04
N PHE A 302 25.58 11.63 -23.88
CA PHE A 302 26.10 12.45 -22.79
C PHE A 302 27.62 12.50 -22.87
N PRO A 303 28.25 13.70 -22.95
CA PRO A 303 29.70 13.79 -22.85
C PRO A 303 30.12 13.32 -21.44
N PRO A 304 31.17 12.51 -21.33
CA PRO A 304 31.67 12.09 -20.02
C PRO A 304 32.09 13.33 -19.22
N ARG A 305 31.67 13.37 -17.95
CA ARG A 305 32.00 14.43 -17.00
C ARG A 305 32.45 13.81 -15.69
N ASP A 306 33.48 14.40 -15.10
CA ASP A 306 33.94 14.01 -13.77
C ASP A 306 32.90 14.42 -12.72
N ASN A 307 32.79 13.60 -11.67
CA ASN A 307 31.85 13.81 -10.57
C ASN A 307 30.41 14.08 -11.00
N ALA A 308 29.92 13.32 -11.98
CA ALA A 308 28.55 13.43 -12.48
C ALA A 308 27.69 12.20 -12.15
N VAL A 309 26.41 12.45 -11.92
CA VAL A 309 25.35 11.43 -11.83
C VAL A 309 24.30 11.66 -12.92
N TYR A 310 23.61 10.59 -13.30
CA TYR A 310 22.57 10.60 -14.31
C TYR A 310 21.27 10.18 -13.64
N LEU A 311 20.39 11.15 -13.42
CA LEU A 311 19.09 10.92 -12.81
C LEU A 311 18.06 10.66 -13.90
N PRO A 312 17.22 9.62 -13.77
CA PRO A 312 16.21 9.33 -14.77
C PRO A 312 15.07 10.31 -14.69
N ARG A 313 14.45 10.59 -15.83
CA ARG A 313 13.33 11.51 -15.96
C ARG A 313 12.07 10.99 -15.28
N THR A 314 11.98 9.69 -15.07
CA THR A 314 10.89 9.00 -14.37
C THR A 314 11.46 8.13 -13.25
N ALA A 315 10.63 7.76 -12.28
CA ALA A 315 11.03 6.85 -11.19
C ALA A 315 11.14 5.37 -11.63
N ALA A 316 11.17 5.09 -12.93
CA ALA A 316 11.20 3.72 -13.49
C ALA A 316 12.63 3.17 -13.68
N HIS A 317 13.64 4.03 -13.64
CA HIS A 317 15.04 3.66 -13.84
C HIS A 317 15.87 4.01 -12.59
N PRO A 318 17.05 3.39 -12.40
CA PRO A 318 17.96 3.74 -11.31
C PRO A 318 18.77 5.01 -11.63
N VAL A 319 19.31 5.66 -10.61
CA VAL A 319 20.31 6.73 -10.78
C VAL A 319 21.68 6.09 -11.02
N VAL A 320 22.38 6.50 -12.09
CA VAL A 320 23.65 5.89 -12.51
C VAL A 320 24.78 6.90 -12.59
N ARG A 321 26.03 6.41 -12.64
CA ARG A 321 27.25 7.24 -12.79
C ARG A 321 27.76 7.33 -14.23
N SER A 322 27.19 6.53 -15.12
CA SER A 322 27.49 6.51 -16.54
C SER A 322 26.31 5.93 -17.29
N VAL A 323 25.99 6.49 -18.46
CA VAL A 323 24.99 5.98 -19.40
C VAL A 323 25.64 5.32 -20.62
N ALA A 324 26.95 5.07 -20.58
CA ALA A 324 27.66 4.40 -21.66
C ALA A 324 27.06 2.99 -21.89
N GLY A 325 26.56 2.73 -23.10
CA GLY A 325 25.91 1.47 -23.47
C GLY A 325 24.45 1.34 -23.01
N ALA A 326 23.83 2.39 -22.48
CA ALA A 326 22.40 2.39 -22.20
C ALA A 326 21.59 2.41 -23.52
N GLU A 327 20.53 1.61 -23.58
CA GLU A 327 19.65 1.54 -24.78
C GLU A 327 18.89 2.84 -25.04
N ALA A 328 18.59 3.62 -23.99
CA ALA A 328 17.84 4.87 -24.06
C ALA A 328 18.48 5.95 -23.17
N PRO A 329 19.60 6.57 -23.56
CA PRO A 329 20.29 7.56 -22.72
C PRO A 329 19.45 8.82 -22.52
N ASP A 330 18.60 9.16 -23.47
CA ASP A 330 17.71 10.31 -23.44
C ASP A 330 16.72 10.28 -22.27
N VAL A 331 16.51 9.15 -21.59
CA VAL A 331 15.67 9.12 -20.37
C VAL A 331 16.35 9.74 -19.14
N TYR A 332 17.58 10.22 -19.24
CA TYR A 332 18.34 10.77 -18.11
C TYR A 332 18.56 12.29 -18.17
N VAL A 333 18.97 12.83 -17.03
CA VAL A 333 19.50 14.19 -16.82
C VAL A 333 20.90 14.04 -16.22
N GLN A 334 21.90 14.64 -16.85
CA GLN A 334 23.25 14.68 -16.31
C GLN A 334 23.36 15.83 -15.31
N VAL A 335 23.77 15.50 -14.09
CA VAL A 335 24.05 16.46 -13.03
C VAL A 335 25.53 16.37 -12.69
N VAL A 336 26.26 17.44 -12.97
CA VAL A 336 27.66 17.61 -12.52
C VAL A 336 27.61 18.19 -11.12
N LEU A 337 28.14 17.46 -10.14
CA LEU A 337 28.06 17.83 -8.73
C LEU A 337 29.22 18.74 -8.32
N ASP A 338 29.02 19.51 -7.25
CA ASP A 338 30.11 20.18 -6.57
C ASP A 338 31.15 19.17 -6.05
N PRO A 339 32.47 19.43 -6.10
CA PRO A 339 33.53 18.56 -5.61
C PRO A 339 33.39 18.15 -4.15
N ALA A 340 32.71 18.95 -3.32
CA ALA A 340 32.41 18.56 -1.94
C ALA A 340 31.33 17.46 -1.84
N VAL A 341 30.70 17.10 -2.95
CA VAL A 341 29.62 16.10 -3.03
C VAL A 341 30.02 14.98 -3.98
N SER A 342 30.07 13.76 -3.46
CA SER A 342 30.50 12.61 -4.25
C SER A 342 29.38 12.06 -5.12
N ALA A 343 29.59 12.02 -6.44
CA ALA A 343 28.70 11.32 -7.38
C ALA A 343 28.52 9.83 -7.05
N ALA A 344 29.55 9.20 -6.46
CA ALA A 344 29.46 7.82 -6.03
C ALA A 344 28.45 7.64 -4.88
N TYR A 345 28.50 8.57 -3.91
CA TYR A 345 27.58 8.57 -2.78
C TYR A 345 26.15 8.85 -3.26
N VAL A 346 25.95 9.90 -4.06
CA VAL A 346 24.62 10.29 -4.55
C VAL A 346 23.95 9.16 -5.31
N ALA A 347 24.65 8.50 -6.24
CA ALA A 347 24.08 7.38 -7.00
C ALA A 347 23.60 6.24 -6.08
N ARG A 348 24.39 5.88 -5.05
CA ARG A 348 24.03 4.86 -4.07
C ARG A 348 22.90 5.30 -3.14
N PHE A 349 22.84 6.57 -2.77
CA PHE A 349 21.78 7.09 -1.90
C PHE A 349 20.39 6.93 -2.53
N PHE A 350 20.26 7.10 -3.85
CA PHE A 350 19.01 6.90 -4.56
C PHE A 350 18.52 5.44 -4.59
N GLU A 351 19.34 4.47 -4.18
CA GLU A 351 18.95 3.07 -3.97
C GLU A 351 18.24 2.85 -2.62
N THR A 352 18.28 3.83 -1.71
CA THR A 352 17.61 3.76 -0.39
C THR A 352 16.12 4.11 -0.49
N ALA A 353 15.33 3.75 0.53
CA ALA A 353 13.91 4.14 0.61
C ALA A 353 13.70 5.67 0.54
N LEU A 354 14.52 6.47 1.25
CA LEU A 354 14.42 7.93 1.21
C LEU A 354 14.83 8.49 -0.17
N GLY A 355 15.84 7.90 -0.80
CA GLY A 355 16.24 8.22 -2.16
C GLY A 355 15.15 7.91 -3.20
N SER A 356 14.46 6.78 -3.04
CA SER A 356 13.32 6.40 -3.89
C SER A 356 12.17 7.40 -3.76
N ASP A 357 11.83 7.82 -2.54
CA ASP A 357 10.81 8.85 -2.32
C ASP A 357 11.22 10.20 -2.93
N LEU A 358 12.50 10.57 -2.85
CA LEU A 358 13.01 11.78 -3.51
C LEU A 358 12.89 11.71 -5.03
N LEU A 359 13.17 10.55 -5.64
CA LEU A 359 12.99 10.33 -7.07
C LEU A 359 11.51 10.41 -7.48
N ARG A 360 10.60 9.91 -6.64
CA ARG A 360 9.14 10.02 -6.86
C ARG A 360 8.67 11.47 -6.76
N LEU A 361 9.11 12.20 -5.73
CA LEU A 361 8.81 13.63 -5.57
C LEU A 361 9.26 14.42 -6.80
N TYR A 362 10.49 14.19 -7.24
CA TYR A 362 11.05 14.79 -8.45
C TYR A 362 10.19 14.45 -9.69
N ALA A 363 9.83 13.18 -9.89
CA ALA A 363 9.05 12.76 -11.06
C ALA A 363 7.65 13.39 -11.09
N MET A 364 7.00 13.55 -9.93
CA MET A 364 5.72 14.26 -9.81
C MET A 364 5.87 15.74 -10.20
N ALA A 365 6.90 16.41 -9.69
CA ALA A 365 7.15 17.81 -10.02
C ALA A 365 7.53 18.00 -11.51
N ALA A 366 8.28 17.07 -12.09
CA ALA A 366 8.77 17.14 -13.47
C ALA A 366 7.64 17.19 -14.51
N ALA A 367 6.54 16.49 -14.26
CA ALA A 367 5.35 16.52 -15.13
C ALA A 367 4.71 17.91 -15.21
N ARG A 368 4.86 18.74 -14.15
CA ARG A 368 4.21 20.05 -14.03
C ARG A 368 5.11 21.21 -14.43
N GLN A 369 6.33 21.28 -13.88
CA GLN A 369 7.21 22.44 -14.06
C GLN A 369 8.41 22.18 -14.97
N GLY A 370 8.51 20.99 -15.55
CA GLY A 370 9.65 20.56 -16.34
C GLY A 370 10.72 19.87 -15.50
N VAL A 371 11.50 19.03 -16.18
CA VAL A 371 12.49 18.12 -15.59
C VAL A 371 13.61 18.86 -14.84
N LEU A 372 14.20 19.90 -15.43
CA LEU A 372 15.37 20.57 -14.83
C LEU A 372 14.99 21.34 -13.57
N GLU A 373 13.88 22.07 -13.63
CA GLU A 373 13.34 22.87 -12.54
C GLU A 373 12.92 21.97 -11.37
N ALA A 374 12.18 20.89 -11.65
CA ALA A 374 11.82 19.89 -10.65
C ALA A 374 13.03 19.28 -9.94
N LEU A 375 14.07 18.96 -10.71
CA LEU A 375 15.30 18.40 -10.14
C LEU A 375 16.04 19.42 -9.30
N ALA A 376 16.16 20.66 -9.78
CA ALA A 376 16.87 21.74 -9.12
C ALA A 376 16.30 22.08 -7.73
N ASP A 377 14.98 21.97 -7.57
CA ASP A 377 14.27 22.33 -6.34
C ASP A 377 14.09 21.15 -5.37
N ALA A 378 14.47 19.93 -5.77
CA ALA A 378 14.32 18.75 -4.94
C ALA A 378 15.16 18.84 -3.65
N PRO A 379 14.58 18.57 -2.46
CA PRO A 379 15.29 18.66 -1.18
C PRO A 379 16.16 17.42 -0.96
N PHE A 380 17.43 17.51 -1.32
CA PHE A 380 18.39 16.42 -1.15
C PHE A 380 18.94 16.37 0.29
N PRO A 381 18.84 15.23 0.99
CA PRO A 381 19.48 15.03 2.29
C PRO A 381 20.97 14.78 2.11
N LEU A 382 21.79 15.78 2.46
CA LEU A 382 23.24 15.73 2.29
C LEU A 382 23.95 15.51 3.63
N PRO A 383 24.73 14.43 3.80
CA PRO A 383 25.65 14.32 4.92
C PRO A 383 26.96 15.09 4.67
N PRO A 384 27.73 15.40 5.73
CA PRO A 384 29.07 15.96 5.62
C PRO A 384 30.00 15.17 4.69
N ALA A 385 30.97 15.85 4.05
CA ALA A 385 31.83 15.24 3.03
C ALA A 385 32.70 14.09 3.57
N ASP A 386 33.20 14.22 4.81
CA ASP A 386 33.93 13.18 5.53
C ASP A 386 33.06 11.93 5.77
N VAL A 387 31.78 12.12 6.07
CA VAL A 387 30.82 10.99 6.19
C VAL A 387 30.58 10.33 4.84
N GLN A 388 30.47 11.10 3.75
CA GLN A 388 30.35 10.54 2.40
C GLN A 388 31.57 9.68 2.04
N GLU A 389 32.77 10.18 2.32
CA GLU A 389 34.04 9.47 2.09
C GLU A 389 34.11 8.18 2.91
N ALA A 390 33.83 8.25 4.22
CA ALA A 390 33.82 7.08 5.10
C ALA A 390 32.84 5.99 4.63
N VAL A 391 31.64 6.38 4.19
CA VAL A 391 30.65 5.44 3.63
C VAL A 391 31.17 4.77 2.36
N LEU A 392 31.85 5.53 1.48
CA LEU A 392 32.39 5.02 0.23
C LEU A 392 33.63 4.14 0.44
N GLU A 393 34.48 4.45 1.41
CA GLU A 393 35.61 3.61 1.82
C GLU A 393 35.11 2.25 2.31
N VAL A 394 34.13 2.23 3.21
CA VAL A 394 33.51 0.97 3.65
C VAL A 394 32.86 0.24 2.49
N ALA A 395 32.17 0.94 1.58
CA ALA A 395 31.59 0.34 0.39
C ALA A 395 32.64 -0.28 -0.54
N ALA A 396 33.83 0.32 -0.65
CA ALA A 396 34.95 -0.23 -1.42
C ALA A 396 35.51 -1.50 -0.76
N SER A 397 35.70 -1.51 0.57
CA SER A 397 36.11 -2.70 1.31
C SER A 397 35.11 -3.85 1.16
N LEU A 398 33.80 -3.55 1.17
CA LEU A 398 32.75 -4.55 0.89
C LEU A 398 32.88 -5.13 -0.52
N GLN A 399 33.24 -4.31 -1.52
CA GLN A 399 33.40 -4.78 -2.90
C GLN A 399 34.68 -5.61 -3.08
N GLU A 400 35.76 -5.27 -2.39
CA GLU A 400 36.99 -6.06 -2.37
C GLU A 400 36.75 -7.44 -1.76
N ALA A 401 36.04 -7.50 -0.62
CA ALA A 401 35.64 -8.76 -0.01
C ALA A 401 34.83 -9.64 -0.99
N ARG A 402 33.86 -9.05 -1.72
CA ARG A 402 33.09 -9.76 -2.77
C ARG A 402 33.98 -10.31 -3.88
N THR A 403 34.92 -9.50 -4.38
CA THR A 403 35.83 -9.93 -5.44
C THR A 403 36.73 -11.09 -5.00
N ARG A 404 37.14 -11.10 -3.72
CA ARG A 404 37.88 -12.23 -3.16
C ARG A 404 36.99 -13.47 -2.99
N LEU A 405 35.72 -13.34 -2.59
CA LEU A 405 34.76 -14.46 -2.62
C LEU A 405 34.62 -15.03 -4.04
N ASP A 406 34.45 -14.19 -5.06
CA ASP A 406 34.33 -14.62 -6.47
C ASP A 406 35.61 -15.32 -6.96
N ALA A 407 36.78 -14.90 -6.46
CA ALA A 407 38.06 -15.57 -6.75
C ALA A 407 38.16 -16.94 -6.08
N LEU A 408 37.78 -17.03 -4.80
CA LEU A 408 37.72 -18.30 -4.06
C LEU A 408 36.75 -19.29 -4.70
N GLU A 409 35.59 -18.82 -5.16
CA GLU A 409 34.61 -19.65 -5.86
C GLU A 409 35.20 -20.19 -7.17
N ARG A 410 35.85 -19.35 -7.99
CA ARG A 410 36.54 -19.81 -9.20
C ARG A 410 37.67 -20.81 -8.90
N GLU A 411 38.42 -20.59 -7.83
CA GLU A 411 39.48 -21.50 -7.38
C GLU A 411 38.91 -22.87 -6.98
N LEU A 412 37.81 -22.89 -6.22
CA LEU A 412 37.13 -24.11 -5.80
C LEU A 412 36.73 -25.00 -6.98
N TRP A 413 36.19 -24.41 -8.05
CA TRP A 413 35.75 -25.14 -9.23
C TRP A 413 36.89 -25.55 -10.18
N THR A 414 37.97 -24.77 -10.21
CA THR A 414 39.14 -25.09 -11.05
C THR A 414 40.13 -26.02 -10.35
N HIS A 415 40.17 -26.01 -9.02
CA HIS A 415 41.05 -26.81 -8.17
C HIS A 415 40.26 -27.44 -7.00
N PRO A 416 39.48 -28.51 -7.24
CA PRO A 416 38.62 -29.11 -6.20
C PRO A 416 39.35 -29.60 -4.95
N PHE A 417 40.65 -29.92 -5.04
CA PHE A 417 41.47 -30.30 -3.89
C PHE A 417 41.83 -29.13 -2.97
N ALA A 418 41.58 -27.88 -3.37
CA ALA A 418 41.69 -26.68 -2.53
C ALA A 418 40.45 -26.46 -1.65
N ALA A 419 39.45 -27.36 -1.68
CA ALA A 419 38.22 -27.21 -0.91
C ALA A 419 38.44 -27.05 0.60
N GLU A 420 39.37 -27.81 1.20
CA GLU A 420 39.66 -27.71 2.63
C GLU A 420 40.31 -26.35 3.02
N PRO A 421 41.40 -25.89 2.36
CA PRO A 421 41.98 -24.58 2.69
C PRO A 421 41.04 -23.40 2.38
N ILE A 422 40.29 -23.45 1.27
CA ILE A 422 39.28 -22.43 0.94
C ILE A 422 38.18 -22.41 2.01
N GLY A 423 37.72 -23.59 2.45
CA GLY A 423 36.73 -23.70 3.53
C GLY A 423 37.19 -23.08 4.84
N LYS A 424 38.47 -23.22 5.21
CA LYS A 424 39.04 -22.57 6.40
C LYS A 424 39.09 -21.04 6.28
N GLU A 425 39.41 -20.51 5.11
CA GLU A 425 39.41 -19.05 4.87
C GLU A 425 37.99 -18.47 5.00
N ILE A 426 37.01 -19.11 4.35
CA ILE A 426 35.59 -18.69 4.42
C ILE A 426 35.06 -18.75 5.85
N ALA A 427 35.40 -19.80 6.61
CA ALA A 427 35.01 -19.92 8.02
C ALA A 427 35.59 -18.80 8.91
N GLY A 428 36.72 -18.20 8.52
CA GLY A 428 37.26 -17.02 9.19
C GLY A 428 36.46 -15.73 8.92
N TRP A 429 35.64 -15.71 7.88
CA TRP A 429 34.83 -14.56 7.47
C TRP A 429 33.38 -14.68 7.92
N VAL A 430 32.85 -15.90 7.87
CA VAL A 430 31.49 -16.26 8.25
C VAL A 430 31.56 -17.06 9.56
N GLY A 431 31.43 -16.37 10.69
CA GLY A 431 31.38 -17.02 12.00
C GLY A 431 30.03 -17.70 12.26
N GLU A 432 29.98 -18.62 13.23
CA GLU A 432 28.70 -19.17 13.74
C GLU A 432 27.73 -18.05 14.18
N ASP A 433 28.28 -16.95 14.68
CA ASP A 433 27.56 -15.70 14.99
C ASP A 433 26.74 -15.14 13.82
N ASP A 434 27.12 -15.38 12.56
CA ASP A 434 26.45 -14.80 11.39
C ASP A 434 25.06 -15.41 11.14
N PHE A 435 24.94 -16.74 11.29
CA PHE A 435 23.64 -17.40 11.18
C PHE A 435 22.71 -17.00 12.32
N GLU A 436 23.24 -16.93 13.56
CA GLU A 436 22.47 -16.48 14.72
C GLU A 436 22.03 -15.03 14.57
N ARG A 437 22.92 -14.12 14.14
CA ARG A 437 22.56 -12.72 13.86
C ARG A 437 21.46 -12.60 12.81
N TRP A 438 21.55 -13.36 11.73
CA TRP A 438 20.51 -13.40 10.71
C TRP A 438 19.19 -13.93 11.28
N MET A 439 19.21 -15.05 11.99
CA MET A 439 18.02 -15.61 12.62
C MET A 439 17.38 -14.62 13.61
N GLU A 440 18.18 -13.88 14.38
CA GLU A 440 17.71 -12.86 15.32
C GLU A 440 17.15 -11.60 14.65
N SER A 441 17.42 -11.38 13.35
CA SER A 441 16.80 -10.28 12.59
C SER A 441 15.43 -10.65 11.99
N LEU A 442 15.07 -11.94 11.98
CA LEU A 442 13.80 -12.41 11.46
C LEU A 442 12.63 -12.19 12.44
N PRO A 443 11.38 -12.13 11.94
CA PRO A 443 10.20 -12.17 12.79
C PRO A 443 10.14 -13.44 13.64
N PHE A 444 9.70 -13.28 14.89
CA PHE A 444 9.63 -14.37 15.88
C PHE A 444 8.97 -15.66 15.39
N PRO A 445 7.84 -15.63 14.65
CA PRO A 445 7.18 -16.86 14.20
C PRO A 445 8.08 -17.80 13.38
N ILE A 446 9.05 -17.26 12.64
CA ILE A 446 9.99 -18.06 11.83
C ILE A 446 11.35 -18.21 12.52
N ALA A 447 11.81 -17.19 13.25
CA ALA A 447 13.09 -17.21 13.98
C ALA A 447 13.13 -18.29 15.06
N SER A 448 12.02 -18.45 15.80
CA SER A 448 11.90 -19.45 16.88
C SER A 448 12.01 -20.90 16.38
N ILE A 449 11.56 -21.18 15.15
CA ILE A 449 11.67 -22.52 14.55
C ILE A 449 13.13 -22.80 14.15
N LEU A 450 13.82 -21.81 13.57
CA LEU A 450 15.25 -21.93 13.24
C LEU A 450 16.12 -22.11 14.48
N TRP A 451 15.75 -21.47 15.60
CA TRP A 451 16.42 -21.69 16.87
C TRP A 451 16.27 -23.12 17.36
N ALA A 452 15.07 -23.71 17.26
CA ALA A 452 14.85 -25.12 17.60
C ALA A 452 15.69 -26.05 16.72
N TYR A 453 15.75 -25.81 15.40
CA TYR A 453 16.65 -26.51 14.49
C TYR A 453 18.12 -26.38 14.92
N ARG A 454 18.59 -25.18 15.24
CA ARG A 454 19.98 -24.90 15.60
C ARG A 454 20.41 -25.59 16.90
N ALA A 455 19.47 -25.78 17.82
CA ALA A 455 19.68 -26.45 19.10
C ALA A 455 19.58 -27.98 19.02
N GLU A 456 19.07 -28.53 17.91
CA GLU A 456 18.87 -29.97 17.72
C GLU A 456 20.13 -30.66 17.17
N THR A 457 20.36 -31.89 17.62
CA THR A 457 21.51 -32.72 17.24
C THR A 457 21.12 -33.94 16.41
N SER A 458 19.85 -34.35 16.48
CA SER A 458 19.30 -35.50 15.76
C SER A 458 18.92 -35.14 14.31
N ASP A 459 19.38 -35.90 13.32
CA ASP A 459 19.16 -35.58 11.91
C ASP A 459 17.67 -35.65 11.50
N ASP A 460 16.92 -36.62 12.01
CA ASP A 460 15.47 -36.75 11.82
C ASP A 460 14.71 -35.53 12.33
N ARG A 461 15.02 -35.08 13.55
CA ARG A 461 14.37 -33.91 14.16
C ARG A 461 14.81 -32.60 13.50
N CYS A 462 16.07 -32.50 13.06
CA CYS A 462 16.53 -31.39 12.22
C CYS A 462 15.71 -31.29 10.92
N VAL A 463 15.46 -32.42 10.25
CA VAL A 463 14.62 -32.49 9.05
C VAL A 463 13.20 -31.99 9.36
N ASP A 464 12.63 -32.41 10.49
CA ASP A 464 11.31 -31.95 10.92
C ASP A 464 11.25 -30.44 11.18
N HIS A 465 12.23 -29.89 11.90
CA HIS A 465 12.30 -28.44 12.13
C HIS A 465 12.47 -27.64 10.84
N LEU A 466 13.26 -28.12 9.89
CA LEU A 466 13.44 -27.45 8.60
C LEU A 466 12.14 -27.48 7.77
N PHE A 467 11.40 -28.58 7.77
CA PHE A 467 10.08 -28.61 7.14
C PHE A 467 9.10 -27.65 7.79
N ASN A 468 9.05 -27.61 9.12
CA ASN A 468 8.22 -26.66 9.86
C ASN A 468 8.61 -25.20 9.53
N PHE A 469 9.91 -24.91 9.39
CA PHE A 469 10.38 -23.59 9.00
C PHE A 469 9.88 -23.19 7.61
N PHE A 470 10.03 -24.06 6.61
CA PHE A 470 9.58 -23.75 5.25
C PHE A 470 8.06 -23.61 5.15
N GLU A 471 7.31 -24.46 5.86
CA GLU A 471 5.85 -24.36 5.93
C GLU A 471 5.41 -23.04 6.56
N ALA A 472 5.93 -22.72 7.74
CA ALA A 472 5.65 -21.46 8.43
C ALA A 472 6.10 -20.23 7.62
N LEU A 473 7.22 -20.30 6.91
CA LEU A 473 7.70 -19.21 6.06
C LEU A 473 6.77 -18.97 4.86
N GLY A 474 6.32 -20.03 4.20
CA GLY A 474 5.37 -19.93 3.08
C GLY A 474 4.02 -19.36 3.53
N GLU A 475 3.50 -19.85 4.65
CA GLU A 475 2.31 -19.32 5.32
C GLU A 475 2.46 -17.85 5.68
N PHE A 476 3.55 -17.49 6.34
CA PHE A 476 3.79 -16.14 6.82
C PHE A 476 3.91 -15.14 5.67
N VAL A 477 4.70 -15.43 4.64
CA VAL A 477 4.85 -14.54 3.48
C VAL A 477 3.53 -14.37 2.72
N ALA A 478 2.75 -15.44 2.55
CA ALA A 478 1.42 -15.35 1.95
C ALA A 478 0.46 -14.51 2.80
N LEU A 479 0.49 -14.68 4.13
CA LEU A 479 -0.30 -13.92 5.08
C LEU A 479 0.01 -12.42 5.04
N LEU A 480 1.30 -12.04 5.00
CA LEU A 480 1.69 -10.62 4.90
C LEU A 480 1.09 -9.98 3.64
N MET A 481 1.20 -10.65 2.50
CA MET A 481 0.63 -10.16 1.24
C MET A 481 -0.90 -10.17 1.22
N LEU A 482 -1.54 -11.18 1.82
CA LEU A 482 -3.00 -11.26 1.90
C LEU A 482 -3.55 -10.15 2.78
N SER A 483 -2.88 -9.88 3.90
CA SER A 483 -3.26 -8.82 4.84
C SER A 483 -3.17 -7.43 4.21
N ALA A 484 -2.13 -7.18 3.41
CA ALA A 484 -1.95 -5.91 2.71
C ALA A 484 -2.84 -5.79 1.47
N LEU A 485 -2.74 -6.74 0.52
CA LEU A 485 -3.31 -6.62 -0.83
C LEU A 485 -4.67 -7.31 -0.98
N GLY A 486 -4.99 -8.29 -0.13
CA GLY A 486 -6.23 -9.05 -0.19
C GLY A 486 -7.48 -8.18 -0.31
N PRO A 487 -7.66 -7.14 0.53
CA PRO A 487 -8.84 -6.27 0.46
C PRO A 487 -9.01 -5.62 -0.92
N LEU A 488 -7.92 -5.12 -1.50
CA LEU A 488 -7.93 -4.53 -2.84
C LEU A 488 -8.22 -5.57 -3.93
N CYS A 489 -7.75 -6.81 -3.76
CA CYS A 489 -8.08 -7.91 -4.67
C CYS A 489 -9.58 -8.24 -4.64
N VAL A 490 -10.18 -8.32 -3.45
CA VAL A 490 -11.62 -8.58 -3.27
C VAL A 490 -12.44 -7.44 -3.86
N GLU A 491 -12.09 -6.19 -3.55
CA GLU A 491 -12.74 -5.00 -4.10
C GLU A 491 -12.75 -5.02 -5.65
N ARG A 492 -11.64 -5.46 -6.26
CA ARG A 492 -11.50 -5.56 -7.73
C ARG A 492 -12.10 -6.84 -8.32
N GLY A 493 -12.71 -7.70 -7.51
CA GLY A 493 -13.25 -8.99 -7.94
C GLY A 493 -12.18 -9.94 -8.49
N VAL A 494 -10.95 -9.84 -8.01
CA VAL A 494 -9.87 -10.77 -8.36
C VAL A 494 -10.13 -12.08 -7.64
N ASP A 495 -10.33 -13.15 -8.42
CA ASP A 495 -10.40 -14.50 -7.87
C ASP A 495 -9.00 -14.94 -7.43
N LEU A 496 -8.78 -14.99 -6.11
CA LEU A 496 -7.53 -15.45 -5.51
C LEU A 496 -7.30 -16.96 -5.69
N LEU A 497 -8.35 -17.72 -6.03
CA LEU A 497 -8.33 -19.17 -6.18
C LEU A 497 -8.29 -19.65 -7.64
N GLU A 498 -8.66 -18.79 -8.61
CA GLU A 498 -9.03 -19.15 -9.99
C GLU A 498 -10.05 -20.31 -10.03
N ASP A 499 -10.78 -20.48 -11.13
CA ASP A 499 -11.87 -21.49 -11.26
C ASP A 499 -11.45 -22.98 -11.11
N ASN A 500 -10.26 -23.31 -10.60
CA ASN A 500 -9.86 -24.68 -10.30
C ASN A 500 -10.59 -25.20 -9.04
N PRO A 501 -11.58 -26.11 -9.18
CA PRO A 501 -12.39 -26.58 -8.06
C PRO A 501 -11.56 -27.30 -6.99
N TYR A 502 -10.37 -27.80 -7.35
CA TYR A 502 -9.45 -28.46 -6.44
C TYR A 502 -9.02 -27.55 -5.27
N PHE A 503 -8.97 -26.23 -5.48
CA PHE A 503 -8.48 -25.29 -4.47
C PHE A 503 -9.60 -24.60 -3.65
N ARG A 504 -10.87 -24.67 -4.06
CA ARG A 504 -11.99 -23.99 -3.36
C ARG A 504 -12.23 -24.49 -1.93
N ASP A 505 -11.90 -25.74 -1.64
CA ASP A 505 -11.93 -26.31 -0.29
C ASP A 505 -10.53 -26.51 0.31
N SER A 506 -9.47 -26.22 -0.44
CA SER A 506 -8.09 -26.47 0.01
C SER A 506 -7.72 -25.64 1.24
N TYR A 507 -8.34 -24.47 1.46
CA TYR A 507 -8.10 -23.64 2.65
C TYR A 507 -8.92 -24.05 3.85
N ARG A 508 -9.88 -24.97 3.72
CA ARG A 508 -10.45 -25.68 4.88
C ARG A 508 -9.42 -26.61 5.52
N TYR A 509 -8.42 -27.08 4.75
CA TYR A 509 -7.32 -27.93 5.20
C TYR A 509 -5.94 -27.24 5.19
N ALA A 510 -5.87 -26.03 4.62
CA ALA A 510 -4.74 -25.11 4.42
C ALA A 510 -3.34 -25.73 4.39
N THR A 511 -3.12 -26.67 3.46
CA THR A 511 -1.82 -27.34 3.32
C THR A 511 -0.70 -26.37 2.95
N PHE A 512 0.56 -26.73 3.26
CA PHE A 512 1.75 -25.99 2.80
C PHE A 512 1.68 -25.58 1.31
N ARG A 513 1.23 -26.48 0.42
CA ARG A 513 1.12 -26.17 -1.01
C ARG A 513 0.02 -25.15 -1.30
N ALA A 514 -1.09 -25.17 -0.58
CA ALA A 514 -2.17 -24.19 -0.75
C ALA A 514 -1.65 -22.77 -0.45
N TRP A 515 -0.88 -22.60 0.62
CA TRP A 515 -0.26 -21.32 0.97
C TRP A 515 0.74 -20.83 -0.08
N ASN A 516 1.60 -21.70 -0.60
CA ASN A 516 2.53 -21.33 -1.68
C ASN A 516 1.77 -20.88 -2.95
N VAL A 517 0.65 -21.53 -3.29
CA VAL A 517 -0.21 -21.13 -4.42
C VAL A 517 -0.79 -19.74 -4.20
N LEU A 518 -1.40 -19.49 -3.04
CA LEU A 518 -1.94 -18.16 -2.68
C LEU A 518 -0.87 -17.08 -2.76
N GLY A 519 0.28 -17.33 -2.14
CA GLY A 519 1.40 -16.41 -2.10
C GLY A 519 1.92 -16.06 -3.50
N ARG A 520 2.09 -17.04 -4.40
CA ARG A 520 2.52 -16.78 -5.79
C ARG A 520 1.54 -15.89 -6.55
N ARG A 521 0.23 -16.07 -6.34
CA ARG A 521 -0.81 -15.27 -7.00
C ARG A 521 -0.82 -13.85 -6.49
N LEU A 522 -0.82 -13.67 -5.17
CA LEU A 522 -0.69 -12.34 -4.57
C LEU A 522 0.58 -11.65 -5.08
N ALA A 523 1.71 -12.34 -5.10
CA ALA A 523 2.96 -11.82 -5.64
C ALA A 523 2.86 -11.42 -7.12
N HIS A 524 2.12 -12.19 -7.94
CA HIS A 524 1.86 -11.83 -9.33
C HIS A 524 1.03 -10.55 -9.44
N HIS A 525 -0.05 -10.42 -8.67
CA HIS A 525 -0.88 -9.21 -8.67
C HIS A 525 -0.11 -7.99 -8.17
N THR A 526 0.68 -8.12 -7.09
CA THR A 526 1.54 -7.04 -6.59
C THR A 526 2.47 -6.53 -7.70
N ARG A 527 3.24 -7.43 -8.35
CA ARG A 527 4.16 -7.03 -9.43
C ARG A 527 3.43 -6.39 -10.63
N SER A 528 2.22 -6.85 -10.95
CA SER A 528 1.39 -6.28 -12.02
C SER A 528 0.89 -4.87 -11.69
N LEU A 529 0.53 -4.60 -10.43
CA LEU A 529 0.12 -3.26 -10.01
C LEU A 529 1.29 -2.29 -9.91
N LEU A 530 2.46 -2.76 -9.49
CA LEU A 530 3.68 -1.96 -9.39
C LEU A 530 4.25 -1.55 -10.76
N SER A 531 3.99 -2.32 -11.82
CA SER A 531 4.50 -2.04 -13.17
C SER A 531 3.76 -0.92 -13.89
N ARG A 532 2.57 -0.53 -13.41
CA ARG A 532 1.75 0.54 -14.00
C ARG A 532 1.82 1.80 -13.15
N THR A 533 2.19 2.92 -13.75
CA THR A 533 2.32 4.22 -13.06
C THR A 533 1.04 4.62 -12.31
N THR A 534 -0.13 4.38 -12.89
CA THR A 534 -1.44 4.75 -12.30
C THR A 534 -1.83 3.92 -11.08
N THR A 535 -1.31 2.70 -10.93
CA THR A 535 -1.67 1.80 -9.80
C THR A 535 -0.54 1.55 -8.82
N ARG A 536 0.67 2.02 -9.13
CA ARG A 536 1.87 1.81 -8.29
C ARG A 536 1.71 2.41 -6.90
N ASP A 537 1.29 3.67 -6.82
CA ASP A 537 1.13 4.38 -5.54
C ASP A 537 0.06 3.73 -4.67
N LEU A 538 -1.07 3.37 -5.28
CA LEU A 538 -2.14 2.64 -4.59
C LEU A 538 -1.62 1.32 -4.03
N CYS A 539 -0.86 0.55 -4.82
CA CYS A 539 -0.28 -0.72 -4.38
C CYS A 539 0.65 -0.52 -3.18
N LEU A 540 1.58 0.43 -3.26
CA LEU A 540 2.52 0.71 -2.16
C LEU A 540 1.78 1.15 -0.88
N ALA A 541 0.73 1.96 -1.01
CA ALA A 541 -0.08 2.39 0.10
C ALA A 541 -0.83 1.25 0.82
N GLN A 542 -1.16 0.15 0.13
CA GLN A 542 -1.74 -1.07 0.74
C GLN A 542 -0.74 -1.78 1.67
N PHE A 543 0.55 -1.74 1.31
CA PHE A 543 1.62 -2.33 2.12
C PHE A 543 2.19 -1.38 3.18
N GLY A 544 1.58 -0.22 3.41
CA GLY A 544 2.11 0.78 4.35
C GLY A 544 3.37 1.50 3.84
N ASN A 545 3.53 1.61 2.51
CA ASN A 545 4.70 2.17 1.83
C ASN A 545 6.03 1.49 2.25
N PRO A 546 6.17 0.19 1.98
CA PRO A 546 7.32 -0.58 2.43
C PRO A 546 8.58 -0.21 1.66
N ASP A 547 9.72 -0.61 2.22
CA ASP A 547 10.99 -0.63 1.50
C ASP A 547 10.87 -1.50 0.22
N PRO A 548 11.34 -1.01 -0.94
CA PRO A 548 11.25 -1.76 -2.19
C PRO A 548 11.91 -3.14 -2.14
N ALA A 549 13.06 -3.28 -1.47
CA ALA A 549 13.77 -4.55 -1.40
C ALA A 549 13.01 -5.58 -0.54
N PHE A 550 12.33 -5.13 0.51
CA PHE A 550 11.41 -5.98 1.27
C PHE A 550 10.25 -6.48 0.40
N LEU A 551 9.61 -5.57 -0.36
CA LEU A 551 8.49 -5.92 -1.24
C LEU A 551 8.90 -6.87 -2.36
N ASP A 552 10.09 -6.67 -2.94
CA ASP A 552 10.68 -7.54 -3.95
C ASP A 552 10.96 -8.95 -3.40
N MET A 553 11.37 -9.07 -2.13
CA MET A 553 11.62 -10.36 -1.49
C MET A 553 10.34 -11.15 -1.25
N ILE A 554 9.32 -10.54 -0.63
CA ILE A 554 8.05 -11.25 -0.36
C ILE A 554 7.30 -11.59 -1.66
N THR A 555 7.59 -10.87 -2.76
CA THR A 555 7.04 -11.16 -4.10
C THR A 555 7.99 -11.97 -4.98
N SER A 556 9.09 -12.52 -4.46
CA SER A 556 10.13 -13.16 -5.27
C SER A 556 9.70 -14.53 -5.82
N LYS A 557 9.76 -14.69 -7.15
CA LYS A 557 9.58 -16.00 -7.80
C LYS A 557 10.62 -17.03 -7.33
N ARG A 558 11.84 -16.58 -7.01
CA ARG A 558 12.93 -17.43 -6.54
C ARG A 558 12.65 -17.97 -5.14
N LEU A 559 12.05 -17.16 -4.27
CA LEU A 559 11.67 -17.59 -2.93
C LEU A 559 10.61 -18.69 -3.00
N PHE A 560 9.57 -18.48 -3.80
CA PHE A 560 8.53 -19.49 -3.99
C PHE A 560 9.04 -20.78 -4.63
N ALA A 561 10.04 -20.72 -5.51
CA ALA A 561 10.67 -21.93 -6.04
C ALA A 561 11.35 -22.78 -4.93
N VAL A 562 12.02 -22.14 -3.97
CA VAL A 562 12.59 -22.83 -2.80
C VAL A 562 11.50 -23.44 -1.91
N LEU A 563 10.41 -22.70 -1.67
CA LEU A 563 9.28 -23.18 -0.88
C LEU A 563 8.57 -24.37 -1.55
N ASP A 564 8.41 -24.35 -2.87
CA ASP A 564 7.81 -25.43 -3.63
C ASP A 564 8.71 -26.68 -3.62
N GLU A 565 10.02 -26.51 -3.77
CA GLU A 565 10.98 -27.62 -3.67
C GLU A 565 10.90 -28.28 -2.28
N ALA A 566 10.91 -27.49 -1.19
CA ALA A 566 10.74 -28.03 0.16
C ALA A 566 9.39 -28.77 0.32
N ALA A 567 8.29 -28.23 -0.24
CA ALA A 567 6.99 -28.89 -0.22
C ALA A 567 6.97 -30.20 -1.02
N ASP A 568 7.67 -30.26 -2.17
CA ASP A 568 7.82 -31.47 -2.99
C ASP A 568 8.63 -32.54 -2.22
N LEU A 569 9.73 -32.15 -1.59
CA LEU A 569 10.54 -33.06 -0.75
C LEU A 569 9.74 -33.60 0.44
N ARG A 570 8.94 -32.77 1.11
CA ARG A 570 8.03 -33.20 2.19
C ARG A 570 7.05 -34.24 1.70
N ASN A 571 6.37 -33.97 0.59
CA ASN A 571 5.38 -34.88 0.02
C ASN A 571 6.01 -36.21 -0.39
N LEU A 572 7.19 -36.17 -1.01
CA LEU A 572 7.94 -37.34 -1.43
C LEU A 572 8.38 -38.20 -0.22
N TRP A 573 8.93 -37.57 0.82
CA TRP A 573 9.56 -38.30 1.93
C TRP A 573 8.60 -38.68 3.07
N LYS A 574 7.64 -37.81 3.41
CA LYS A 574 6.66 -38.05 4.49
C LYS A 574 5.34 -38.62 3.97
N GLY A 575 4.92 -38.27 2.75
CA GLY A 575 3.65 -38.74 2.18
C GLY A 575 3.72 -40.15 1.56
N HIS A 576 4.91 -40.55 1.07
CA HIS A 576 5.09 -41.80 0.31
C HIS A 576 6.32 -42.63 0.71
N GLY A 577 7.02 -42.29 1.81
CA GLY A 577 8.24 -42.98 2.26
C GLY A 577 8.01 -43.97 3.41
N GLY A 578 8.81 -45.04 3.45
CA GLY A 578 8.93 -45.94 4.62
C GLY A 578 10.01 -45.48 5.61
N THR A 579 10.23 -46.23 6.69
CA THR A 579 11.30 -45.95 7.68
C THR A 579 12.66 -45.91 7.00
N VAL A 580 13.45 -44.86 7.28
CA VAL A 580 14.78 -44.66 6.71
C VAL A 580 15.88 -44.83 7.76
N GLY A 581 17.10 -45.14 7.31
CA GLY A 581 18.27 -45.25 8.20
C GLY A 581 19.02 -43.92 8.33
N PRO A 582 19.95 -43.81 9.29
CA PRO A 582 20.65 -42.55 9.62
C PRO A 582 21.35 -41.88 8.45
N GLY A 583 21.95 -42.65 7.52
CA GLY A 583 22.61 -42.08 6.35
C GLY A 583 21.66 -41.37 5.38
N GLU A 584 20.42 -41.84 5.28
CA GLU A 584 19.39 -41.19 4.46
C GLU A 584 18.81 -39.97 5.17
N GLU A 585 18.71 -39.96 6.51
CA GLU A 585 18.32 -38.78 7.29
C GLU A 585 19.33 -37.65 7.16
N ALA A 586 20.63 -37.96 7.27
CA ALA A 586 21.70 -36.99 7.02
C ALA A 586 21.64 -36.41 5.59
N ARG A 587 21.32 -37.26 4.58
CA ARG A 587 21.14 -36.80 3.19
C ARG A 587 19.94 -35.85 3.05
N ARG A 588 18.80 -36.18 3.68
CA ARG A 588 17.58 -35.36 3.67
C ARG A 588 17.82 -34.02 4.37
N ARG A 589 18.49 -34.03 5.52
CA ARG A 589 18.91 -32.83 6.26
C ARG A 589 19.74 -31.93 5.36
N LYS A 590 20.79 -32.47 4.74
CA LYS A 590 21.66 -31.69 3.84
C LYS A 590 20.88 -31.04 2.69
N ALA A 591 19.95 -31.76 2.06
CA ALA A 591 19.12 -31.20 0.98
C ALA A 591 18.24 -30.03 1.47
N LEU A 592 17.67 -30.11 2.68
CA LEU A 592 16.89 -29.01 3.26
C LEU A 592 17.78 -27.84 3.72
N GLU A 593 18.99 -28.11 4.19
CA GLU A 593 19.99 -27.08 4.50
C GLU A 593 20.42 -26.31 3.24
N GLU A 594 20.56 -27.00 2.11
CA GLU A 594 20.78 -26.36 0.80
C GLU A 594 19.60 -25.46 0.40
N CYS A 595 18.36 -25.90 0.61
CA CYS A 595 17.17 -25.04 0.47
C CYS A 595 17.24 -23.84 1.42
N LEU A 596 17.66 -24.03 2.67
CA LEU A 596 17.71 -22.99 3.69
C LEU A 596 18.73 -21.92 3.31
N GLN A 597 19.90 -22.32 2.83
CA GLN A 597 20.92 -21.37 2.36
C GLN A 597 20.44 -20.57 1.14
N ARG A 598 19.76 -21.19 0.17
CA ARG A 598 19.15 -20.46 -0.95
C ARG A 598 18.07 -19.49 -0.48
N GLY A 599 17.20 -19.92 0.43
CA GLY A 599 16.18 -19.07 1.06
C GLY A 599 16.80 -17.89 1.81
N ARG A 600 17.82 -18.14 2.64
CA ARG A 600 18.59 -17.14 3.38
C ARG A 600 19.21 -16.09 2.44
N GLY A 601 19.79 -16.50 1.31
CA GLY A 601 20.34 -15.56 0.33
C GLY A 601 19.29 -14.64 -0.31
N ILE A 602 18.03 -15.11 -0.43
CA ILE A 602 16.91 -14.31 -0.96
C ILE A 602 16.29 -13.42 0.11
N ILE A 603 16.18 -13.92 1.35
CA ILE A 603 15.64 -13.16 2.49
C ILE A 603 16.63 -12.08 2.93
N GLY A 604 17.88 -12.47 3.20
CA GLY A 604 18.91 -11.57 3.71
C GLY A 604 18.47 -10.85 4.99
N ASP A 605 18.77 -9.56 5.05
CA ASP A 605 18.39 -8.61 6.11
C ASP A 605 17.07 -7.88 5.83
N ARG A 606 16.33 -8.25 4.78
CA ARG A 606 15.19 -7.46 4.29
C ARG A 606 14.04 -7.35 5.28
N PHE A 607 13.90 -8.30 6.20
CA PHE A 607 12.94 -8.19 7.30
C PHE A 607 13.28 -7.07 8.28
N GLU A 608 14.53 -6.60 8.34
CA GLU A 608 14.89 -5.44 9.16
C GLU A 608 14.22 -4.16 8.69
N ALA A 609 13.75 -4.07 7.44
CA ALA A 609 13.03 -2.90 6.96
C ALA A 609 11.62 -2.77 7.57
N VAL A 610 11.13 -3.80 8.26
CA VAL A 610 9.79 -3.86 8.84
C VAL A 610 9.83 -4.36 10.29
N GLN A 611 8.76 -4.11 11.03
CA GLN A 611 8.58 -4.60 12.39
C GLN A 611 7.20 -5.24 12.51
N LEU A 612 7.16 -6.50 12.92
CA LEU A 612 5.93 -7.13 13.40
C LEU A 612 5.72 -6.70 14.86
N ILE A 613 4.64 -6.00 15.13
CA ILE A 613 4.38 -5.38 16.43
C ILE A 613 3.07 -5.87 17.06
N ALA A 614 3.11 -6.05 18.38
CA ALA A 614 1.92 -6.23 19.21
C ALA A 614 1.75 -4.96 20.08
N PRO A 615 0.74 -4.13 19.82
CA PRO A 615 0.51 -2.90 20.58
C PRO A 615 0.06 -3.20 22.02
N GLU A 616 0.53 -2.41 22.98
CA GLU A 616 0.13 -2.52 24.38
C GLU A 616 -0.66 -1.26 24.79
N THR A 617 -0.03 -0.33 25.49
CA THR A 617 -0.65 0.92 25.94
C THR A 617 -0.50 1.99 24.88
N SER A 618 -1.57 2.75 24.65
CA SER A 618 -1.56 3.86 23.72
C SER A 618 -1.85 5.18 24.42
N SER A 619 -1.34 6.25 23.84
CA SER A 619 -1.78 7.61 24.09
C SER A 619 -2.10 8.26 22.75
N TYR A 620 -3.08 9.14 22.76
CA TYR A 620 -3.50 9.84 21.56
C TYR A 620 -3.32 11.33 21.76
N HIS A 621 -2.57 11.96 20.85
CA HIS A 621 -2.36 13.40 20.86
C HIS A 621 -2.34 13.93 19.44
N GLU A 622 -3.30 14.80 19.13
CA GLU A 622 -3.35 15.56 17.87
C GLU A 622 -3.20 14.71 16.60
N GLY A 623 -3.86 13.56 16.58
CA GLY A 623 -3.91 12.68 15.42
C GLY A 623 -2.82 11.63 15.33
N ILE A 624 -1.93 11.59 16.31
CA ILE A 624 -0.93 10.53 16.43
C ILE A 624 -1.30 9.64 17.59
N PHE A 625 -1.37 8.36 17.31
CA PHE A 625 -1.42 7.32 18.31
C PHE A 625 0.02 6.90 18.62
N SER A 626 0.46 7.18 19.84
CA SER A 626 1.76 6.75 20.35
C SER A 626 1.59 5.52 21.21
N TYR A 627 2.23 4.43 20.84
CA TYR A 627 2.14 3.14 21.53
C TYR A 627 3.45 2.79 22.21
N ASP A 628 3.36 2.25 23.42
CA ASP A 628 4.30 1.23 23.85
C ASP A 628 3.84 -0.10 23.22
N ALA A 629 4.75 -0.78 22.53
CA ALA A 629 4.45 -2.01 21.80
C ALA A 629 5.59 -3.02 21.97
N GLN A 630 5.30 -4.29 21.74
CA GLN A 630 6.30 -5.35 21.67
C GLN A 630 6.74 -5.54 20.21
N SER A 631 8.05 -5.56 19.96
CA SER A 631 8.63 -5.94 18.67
C SER A 631 8.84 -7.45 18.62
N LEU A 632 8.08 -8.15 17.78
CA LEU A 632 8.10 -9.61 17.62
C LEU A 632 9.25 -10.02 16.68
N THR A 633 10.47 -9.67 17.07
CA THR A 633 11.70 -9.92 16.32
C THR A 633 12.62 -10.81 17.15
N GLY A 634 13.29 -11.75 16.49
CA GLY A 634 14.24 -12.67 17.11
C GLY A 634 13.61 -13.96 17.63
N SER A 635 14.44 -14.87 18.14
CA SER A 635 14.01 -16.25 18.48
C SER A 635 13.26 -16.39 19.80
N ARG A 636 13.29 -15.35 20.64
CA ARG A 636 12.80 -15.39 22.02
C ARG A 636 11.42 -14.77 22.15
N MET A 637 10.60 -15.36 23.01
CA MET A 637 9.23 -14.90 23.30
C MET A 637 9.18 -13.76 24.34
N THR A 638 10.35 -13.27 24.76
CA THR A 638 10.53 -12.05 25.56
C THR A 638 10.88 -10.90 24.63
N PHE A 639 9.85 -10.18 24.19
CA PHE A 639 9.99 -9.15 23.16
C PHE A 639 10.51 -7.82 23.70
N ARG A 640 11.34 -7.15 22.91
CA ARG A 640 11.77 -5.79 23.20
C ARG A 640 10.56 -4.85 23.13
N ARG A 641 10.39 -4.03 24.16
CA ARG A 641 9.42 -2.92 24.11
C ARG A 641 9.98 -1.78 23.28
N VAL A 642 9.16 -1.29 22.37
CA VAL A 642 9.47 -0.20 21.43
C VAL A 642 8.39 0.86 21.52
N LYS A 643 8.75 2.09 21.18
CA LYS A 643 7.80 3.17 21.00
C LYS A 643 7.53 3.37 19.52
N VAL A 644 6.26 3.33 19.13
CA VAL A 644 5.84 3.53 17.75
C VAL A 644 4.74 4.57 17.67
N ALA A 645 4.71 5.32 16.57
CA ALA A 645 3.73 6.35 16.29
C ALA A 645 2.98 5.99 15.01
N THR A 646 1.65 6.01 15.06
CA THR A 646 0.80 5.71 13.90
C THR A 646 -0.25 6.78 13.68
N VAL A 647 -0.70 6.92 12.43
CA VAL A 647 -1.80 7.83 12.06
C VAL A 647 -3.17 7.19 12.13
N VAL A 648 -3.23 5.85 12.15
CA VAL A 648 -4.44 5.07 12.40
C VAL A 648 -4.28 4.29 13.72
N PRO A 649 -5.37 4.04 14.46
CA PRO A 649 -5.30 3.27 15.69
C PRO A 649 -4.98 1.80 15.41
N MET A 650 -4.23 1.20 16.31
CA MET A 650 -3.98 -0.24 16.41
C MET A 650 -4.72 -0.84 17.61
N ASP A 651 -5.33 -2.00 17.40
CA ASP A 651 -6.02 -2.81 18.42
C ASP A 651 -5.00 -3.67 19.19
N ALA A 652 -5.03 -3.57 20.53
CA ALA A 652 -4.16 -4.32 21.46
C ALA A 652 -4.24 -5.86 21.31
N ARG A 653 -5.30 -6.38 20.66
CA ARG A 653 -5.51 -7.82 20.45
C ARG A 653 -5.00 -8.32 19.10
N LYS A 654 -4.54 -7.42 18.23
CA LYS A 654 -4.12 -7.74 16.86
C LYS A 654 -2.62 -7.53 16.68
N LEU A 655 -2.09 -8.08 15.60
CA LEU A 655 -0.71 -7.87 15.19
C LEU A 655 -0.67 -6.91 14.01
N TYR A 656 0.40 -6.13 13.91
CA TYR A 656 0.57 -5.17 12.83
C TYR A 656 1.97 -5.28 12.24
N LEU A 657 2.09 -5.09 10.93
CA LEU A 657 3.36 -4.84 10.26
C LEU A 657 3.55 -3.34 10.10
N LEU A 658 4.67 -2.81 10.56
CA LEU A 658 5.03 -1.40 10.40
C LEU A 658 6.39 -1.29 9.70
N SER A 659 6.41 -0.63 8.53
CA SER A 659 7.66 -0.33 7.84
C SER A 659 8.43 0.76 8.59
N LYS A 660 9.77 0.60 8.70
CA LYS A 660 10.62 1.56 9.41
C LYS A 660 10.45 2.97 8.81
N GLY A 661 10.21 3.95 9.67
CA GLY A 661 10.02 5.35 9.29
C GLY A 661 8.64 5.69 8.71
N GLN A 662 7.73 4.70 8.60
CA GLN A 662 6.35 4.92 8.19
C GLN A 662 5.43 4.98 9.41
N LYS A 663 4.29 5.66 9.27
CA LYS A 663 3.26 5.80 10.32
C LYS A 663 1.97 5.05 10.02
N LYS A 664 1.88 4.38 8.86
CA LYS A 664 0.73 3.58 8.44
C LYS A 664 1.01 2.08 8.70
N PRO A 665 0.50 1.50 9.80
CA PRO A 665 0.58 0.07 10.05
C PRO A 665 -0.34 -0.71 9.10
N VAL A 666 0.04 -1.95 8.79
CA VAL A 666 -0.80 -2.95 8.12
C VAL A 666 -1.26 -3.95 9.16
N GLU A 667 -2.56 -4.07 9.38
CA GLU A 667 -3.12 -5.09 10.26
C GLU A 667 -2.84 -6.48 9.69
N ILE A 668 -2.31 -7.38 10.52
CA ILE A 668 -2.12 -8.79 10.15
C ILE A 668 -3.43 -9.53 10.40
N LEU A 669 -3.92 -10.22 9.36
CA LEU A 669 -5.13 -11.03 9.46
C LEU A 669 -5.00 -12.08 10.57
N PRO A 670 -6.13 -12.45 11.22
CA PRO A 670 -6.17 -13.37 12.35
C PRO A 670 -5.93 -14.83 11.96
N LEU A 671 -4.98 -15.11 11.07
CA LEU A 671 -4.49 -16.44 10.70
C LEU A 671 -3.14 -16.75 11.38
N LEU A 672 -2.64 -15.80 12.18
CA LEU A 672 -1.49 -15.91 13.05
C LEU A 672 -1.86 -15.28 14.40
N ARG A 673 -1.69 -16.01 15.51
CA ARG A 673 -1.99 -15.49 16.86
C ARG A 673 -0.91 -15.86 17.86
N ILE A 674 -0.67 -14.99 18.84
CA ILE A 674 0.07 -15.36 20.05
C ILE A 674 -0.95 -15.63 21.14
N MET A 675 -1.07 -16.88 21.56
CA MET A 675 -2.07 -17.35 22.51
C MET A 675 -1.40 -17.80 23.80
N GLU A 676 -2.14 -17.71 24.91
CA GLU A 676 -1.77 -18.42 26.13
C GLU A 676 -1.94 -19.91 25.91
N VAL A 677 -1.01 -20.69 26.44
CA VAL A 677 -1.05 -22.14 26.39
C VAL A 677 -1.99 -22.63 27.49
N PRO A 678 -2.98 -23.49 27.20
CA PRO A 678 -3.78 -24.14 28.23
C PRO A 678 -2.88 -24.84 29.26
N GLU A 679 -3.21 -24.75 30.55
CA GLU A 679 -2.56 -25.50 31.64
C GLU A 679 -1.08 -25.16 31.95
N VAL A 680 -0.40 -24.37 31.11
CA VAL A 680 0.99 -23.93 31.31
C VAL A 680 1.04 -22.40 31.34
N PRO A 681 1.78 -21.75 32.27
CA PRO A 681 1.96 -20.31 32.29
C PRO A 681 2.95 -19.85 31.20
N ALA A 682 2.63 -20.18 29.94
CA ALA A 682 3.41 -19.87 28.75
C ALA A 682 2.48 -19.28 27.68
N ARG A 683 3.09 -18.55 26.75
CA ARG A 683 2.43 -18.16 25.49
C ARG A 683 3.07 -18.96 24.36
N ALA A 684 2.41 -19.07 23.23
CA ALA A 684 3.01 -19.57 22.00
C ALA A 684 2.37 -18.90 20.80
N CYS A 685 3.15 -18.81 19.72
CA CYS A 685 2.66 -18.39 18.41
C CYS A 685 2.07 -19.58 17.64
N TYR A 686 0.86 -19.39 17.11
CA TYR A 686 0.13 -20.40 16.36
C TYR A 686 -0.32 -19.86 15.01
N PHE A 687 -0.25 -20.74 14.02
CA PHE A 687 -0.74 -20.53 12.67
C PHE A 687 -2.08 -21.25 12.47
N TYR A 688 -2.94 -20.66 11.66
CA TYR A 688 -4.14 -21.33 11.18
C TYR A 688 -3.76 -22.58 10.35
N ASN A 689 -4.32 -23.75 10.70
CA ASN A 689 -4.07 -24.98 9.97
C ASN A 689 -5.30 -25.45 9.19
N ARG A 690 -6.43 -25.66 9.88
CA ARG A 690 -7.66 -26.16 9.24
C ARG A 690 -8.92 -25.92 10.05
N ILE A 691 -10.06 -26.08 9.41
CA ILE A 691 -11.38 -26.09 10.03
C ILE A 691 -11.78 -27.54 10.28
N GLU A 692 -12.15 -27.88 11.53
CA GLU A 692 -12.68 -29.17 11.94
C GLU A 692 -14.06 -28.96 12.58
N GLY A 693 -15.13 -29.18 11.81
CA GLY A 693 -16.49 -28.88 12.25
C GLY A 693 -16.69 -27.37 12.47
N ASP A 694 -17.10 -26.99 13.69
CA ASP A 694 -17.26 -25.60 14.13
C ASP A 694 -16.00 -25.01 14.78
N GLN A 695 -14.92 -25.79 14.83
CA GLN A 695 -13.65 -25.39 15.46
C GLN A 695 -12.56 -25.13 14.43
N VAL A 696 -11.60 -24.31 14.82
CA VAL A 696 -10.38 -24.04 14.08
C VAL A 696 -9.23 -24.74 14.79
N ARG A 697 -8.48 -25.54 14.03
CA ARG A 697 -7.22 -26.14 14.46
C ARG A 697 -6.08 -25.17 14.19
N TRP A 698 -5.36 -24.88 15.25
CA TRP A 698 -4.17 -24.04 15.30
C TRP A 698 -2.94 -24.91 15.51
N VAL A 699 -1.82 -24.57 14.88
CA VAL A 699 -0.56 -25.31 15.02
C VAL A 699 0.56 -24.37 15.42
N SER A 700 1.35 -24.77 16.43
CA SER A 700 2.59 -24.13 16.81
C SER A 700 3.78 -24.95 16.30
N TYR A 701 4.59 -24.34 15.45
CA TYR A 701 5.75 -24.98 14.83
C TYR A 701 7.03 -24.96 15.70
N HIS A 702 7.03 -24.20 16.80
CA HIS A 702 8.20 -24.02 17.68
C HIS A 702 7.96 -24.52 19.12
N PHE A 703 6.71 -24.63 19.57
CA PHE A 703 6.38 -24.96 20.96
C PHE A 703 5.80 -26.38 21.06
N ALA A 704 6.61 -27.31 21.55
CA ALA A 704 6.23 -28.73 21.67
C ALA A 704 5.28 -29.04 22.83
N GLY A 705 5.18 -28.16 23.84
CA GLY A 705 4.37 -28.39 25.05
C GLY A 705 2.88 -28.47 24.76
N GLU A 706 2.40 -27.69 23.80
CA GLU A 706 1.02 -27.72 23.28
C GLU A 706 1.09 -27.34 21.80
N ALA A 707 1.45 -28.31 20.96
CA ALA A 707 1.72 -28.09 19.54
C ALA A 707 0.45 -27.77 18.74
N GLU A 708 -0.73 -28.14 19.24
CA GLU A 708 -1.99 -27.96 18.53
C GLU A 708 -3.08 -27.47 19.49
N VAL A 709 -3.89 -26.52 19.04
CA VAL A 709 -5.04 -26.03 19.81
C VAL A 709 -6.28 -26.09 18.93
N LEU A 710 -7.37 -26.65 19.47
CA LEU A 710 -8.65 -26.72 18.78
C LEU A 710 -9.68 -25.87 19.53
N ARG A 711 -10.21 -24.83 18.88
CA ARG A 711 -11.20 -23.94 19.48
C ARG A 711 -12.05 -23.23 18.42
N PRO A 712 -13.28 -22.78 18.72
CA PRO A 712 -14.03 -21.90 17.84
C PRO A 712 -13.28 -20.59 17.60
N ASP A 713 -13.20 -20.13 16.36
CA ASP A 713 -12.60 -18.84 16.01
C ASP A 713 -13.36 -18.22 14.82
N GLY A 714 -14.40 -17.44 15.12
CA GLY A 714 -15.28 -16.84 14.12
C GLY A 714 -14.57 -15.86 13.20
N ASP A 715 -13.57 -15.14 13.71
CA ASP A 715 -12.77 -14.19 12.94
C ASP A 715 -12.05 -14.89 11.76
N VAL A 716 -11.51 -16.09 11.99
CA VAL A 716 -10.86 -16.90 10.95
C VAL A 716 -11.86 -17.28 9.86
N ILE A 717 -13.03 -17.79 10.25
CA ILE A 717 -14.07 -18.21 9.30
C ILE A 717 -14.55 -17.02 8.47
N GLU A 718 -14.75 -15.86 9.11
CA GLU A 718 -15.15 -14.63 8.45
C GLU A 718 -14.09 -14.18 7.43
N VAL A 719 -12.83 -14.14 7.83
CA VAL A 719 -11.70 -13.74 6.98
C VAL A 719 -11.53 -14.66 5.79
N LEU A 720 -11.48 -15.97 6.00
CA LEU A 720 -11.35 -16.93 4.90
C LEU A 720 -12.54 -16.80 3.92
N SER A 721 -13.74 -16.57 4.44
CA SER A 721 -14.93 -16.38 3.62
C SER A 721 -14.93 -15.06 2.85
N SER A 722 -14.49 -13.96 3.46
CA SER A 722 -14.48 -12.63 2.84
C SER A 722 -13.49 -12.55 1.69
N PHE A 723 -12.39 -13.33 1.76
CA PHE A 723 -11.42 -13.48 0.67
C PHE A 723 -11.80 -14.57 -0.36
N GLY A 724 -12.96 -15.21 -0.21
CA GLY A 724 -13.40 -16.28 -1.10
C GLY A 724 -12.54 -17.54 -1.03
N LEU A 725 -11.80 -17.74 0.07
CA LEU A 725 -10.91 -18.89 0.27
C LEU A 725 -11.68 -20.15 0.71
N ILE A 726 -12.86 -19.98 1.30
CA ILE A 726 -13.80 -21.06 1.65
C ILE A 726 -15.24 -20.63 1.30
N GLU A 727 -16.12 -21.59 1.06
CA GLU A 727 -17.56 -21.32 0.98
C GLU A 727 -18.15 -21.13 2.39
N LYS A 728 -19.07 -20.18 2.57
CA LYS A 728 -19.85 -20.12 3.82
C LYS A 728 -20.84 -21.27 3.80
N GLU A 729 -20.81 -22.10 4.85
CA GLU A 729 -21.90 -23.05 5.07
C GLU A 729 -23.22 -22.27 5.18
N ARG A 730 -24.25 -22.78 4.49
CA ARG A 730 -25.55 -22.10 4.31
C ARG A 730 -26.33 -21.99 5.61
#